data_AF-A0A261XT64-F1
#
_entry.id   AF-A0A261XT64-F1
#
_cell.length_a   1.000
_cell.length_b   1.000
_cell.length_c   1.000
_cell.angle_alpha   90.00
_cell.angle_beta   90.00
_cell.angle_gamma   90.00
#
_symmetry.space_group_name_H-M   'P 1'
#
loop_
_entity.id
_entity.type
_entity.pdbx_description
1 polymer ?
#
loop_
_entity_poly.entity_id
_entity_poly.type
_entity_poly.pdbx_seq_one_letter_code
_entity_poly.pdbx_strand_id
1 'polypeptide(L)'
;MVAFDATRSTRTHRPKDVWLQFAQAFEYTSKFSPVGDKSVANLYQKVCASRLDELEEQEVESPDVQDERILLSLEQETWQLVQLLYRLRVTEENDTDMDDLADTPHATDSMLVRDLLKKNARVAESLLVKQWLQERAPPFTPHKPEAGYLKNTIRLINANRDSGIKFITPEASMNIVQNADPDAAVREGRSLAQEDIAFQRGLNKSVYQYIRRGQLNEAMTLCRQCDEAYRCASLRGAVLHWDPILDAQEKMPIDKRTHGNANRTLWKGTCFQIAQDPAFDDYERATYGALSGDLESVLPVCSSWDDRVWVYLNAYVEGHIEEHLQAHGRSTVSLLPIPKFPTNLTIPEIFKRCRASETQNKVDARNIFHRVQELIIIGDTDRIARELLNLVNDSSSNHLIHLHLLRFATHFIDLLVQLNLDPSNDVLYTLLDAYIEQLISRGKLSVVALYTSRLTDEGLITQKYADFLLALEADKQTRYDFIDLAEKRGLDIFNILSDTYFNDTSDALSKEIQSLSRMETLPLFTGRVSEQDQRLIRAIEWLTYSPQQYHDALIQCNRLFRRLLLQGKVDAAKQLMQSLPPAIIQADDTMDGAEPSQPVLEHVQYRSLLDCLLLYATWKDVAIQEPKEDTLAHRVALYAKASEGTKQVRTLTDEATTAMERLLTSDWLKFATDLEEFAQLRMLYVPALVFSLHNMYYTTKDTIPG
;
A
#
# COMPACT_ATOMS: atom_id res chain seq x y z
N MET A 1 14.38 -6.60 -17.74
CA MET A 1 13.55 -7.59 -18.47
C MET A 1 13.59 -8.88 -17.66
N VAL A 2 12.74 -8.99 -16.65
CA VAL A 2 12.55 -10.24 -15.90
C VAL A 2 11.16 -10.73 -16.30
N ALA A 3 11.14 -11.86 -17.01
CA ALA A 3 9.94 -12.45 -17.57
C ALA A 3 9.04 -12.97 -16.44
N PHE A 4 7.78 -12.52 -16.43
CA PHE A 4 6.68 -13.28 -15.85
C PHE A 4 6.43 -14.46 -16.80
N ASP A 5 7.13 -15.57 -16.56
CA ASP A 5 6.90 -16.80 -17.32
C ASP A 5 5.88 -17.66 -16.59
N ALA A 6 4.72 -17.81 -17.23
CA ALA A 6 3.62 -18.64 -16.78
C ALA A 6 3.90 -20.10 -17.15
N THR A 7 4.63 -20.81 -16.29
CA THR A 7 4.71 -22.28 -16.37
C THR A 7 4.32 -22.88 -15.04
N ARG A 8 3.19 -23.61 -15.06
CA ARG A 8 2.71 -24.51 -13.99
C ARG A 8 3.83 -25.46 -13.58
N SER A 9 4.48 -25.17 -12.46
CA SER A 9 5.35 -26.10 -11.75
C SER A 9 4.99 -26.01 -10.29
N THR A 10 4.55 -27.14 -9.74
CA THR A 10 4.28 -27.41 -8.32
C THR A 10 5.38 -26.80 -7.45
N ARG A 11 5.11 -25.63 -6.88
CA ARG A 11 5.94 -24.99 -5.86
C ARG A 11 5.07 -24.84 -4.63
N THR A 12 5.55 -25.37 -3.52
CA THR A 12 5.10 -25.07 -2.16
C THR A 12 5.09 -23.55 -1.99
N HIS A 13 3.95 -22.92 -2.25
CA HIS A 13 3.78 -21.47 -2.15
C HIS A 13 3.77 -21.10 -0.66
N ARG A 14 4.87 -20.54 -0.16
CA ARG A 14 4.75 -19.63 0.98
C ARG A 14 3.82 -18.50 0.50
N PRO A 15 2.76 -18.15 1.26
CA PRO A 15 1.89 -17.03 0.90
C PRO A 15 2.77 -15.79 0.72
N LYS A 16 2.70 -15.18 -0.47
CA LYS A 16 3.48 -13.98 -0.73
C LYS A 16 2.81 -12.85 0.02
N ASP A 17 3.60 -12.12 0.78
CA ASP A 17 3.08 -11.03 1.60
C ASP A 17 2.66 -9.85 0.71
N VAL A 18 1.36 -9.56 0.72
CA VAL A 18 0.75 -8.46 -0.05
C VAL A 18 1.48 -7.14 0.20
N TRP A 19 1.89 -6.86 1.43
CA TRP A 19 2.56 -5.60 1.79
C TRP A 19 3.92 -5.47 1.10
N LEU A 20 4.68 -6.56 1.02
CA LEU A 20 5.96 -6.59 0.31
C LEU A 20 5.77 -6.51 -1.20
N GLN A 21 4.70 -7.09 -1.74
CA GLN A 21 4.38 -7.00 -3.17
C GLN A 21 3.96 -5.59 -3.58
N PHE A 22 3.18 -4.90 -2.74
CA PHE A 22 2.88 -3.48 -2.92
C PHE A 22 4.16 -2.64 -2.88
N ALA A 23 5.06 -2.89 -1.92
CA ALA A 23 6.35 -2.20 -1.86
C ALA A 23 7.23 -2.48 -3.09
N GLN A 24 7.23 -3.71 -3.62
CA GLN A 24 7.93 -4.04 -4.87
C GLN A 24 7.33 -3.27 -6.05
N ALA A 25 6.00 -3.25 -6.18
CA ALA A 25 5.32 -2.48 -7.21
C ALA A 25 5.63 -0.97 -7.06
N PHE A 26 5.64 -0.48 -5.82
CA PHE A 26 6.00 0.89 -5.44
C PHE A 26 7.45 1.26 -5.78
N GLU A 27 8.39 0.33 -5.65
CA GLU A 27 9.78 0.55 -6.06
C GLU A 27 9.92 0.62 -7.59
N TYR A 28 9.16 -0.21 -8.32
CA TYR A 28 9.17 -0.26 -9.78
C TYR A 28 8.65 1.03 -10.44
N THR A 29 7.86 1.85 -9.73
CA THR A 29 7.25 3.09 -10.23
C THR A 29 8.27 4.16 -10.60
N SER A 30 9.41 4.21 -9.90
CA SER A 30 10.49 5.19 -10.12
C SER A 30 11.13 5.12 -11.52
N LYS A 31 10.82 4.08 -12.33
CA LYS A 31 11.52 3.76 -13.57
C LYS A 31 10.64 3.76 -14.83
N PHE A 32 9.31 3.93 -14.75
CA PHE A 32 8.42 3.79 -15.91
C PHE A 32 7.32 4.87 -15.97
N SER A 33 6.79 5.10 -17.17
CA SER A 33 5.68 6.03 -17.40
C SER A 33 4.47 5.66 -16.52
N PRO A 34 3.84 6.66 -15.86
CA PRO A 34 2.71 6.42 -14.96
C PRO A 34 1.45 5.92 -15.71
N VAL A 35 1.42 5.98 -17.04
CA VAL A 35 0.27 5.61 -17.86
C VAL A 35 0.63 4.50 -18.86
N GLY A 36 -0.24 3.48 -18.94
CA GLY A 36 -0.12 2.34 -19.86
C GLY A 36 -0.24 0.97 -19.19
N ASP A 37 0.02 -0.11 -19.93
CA ASP A 37 -0.15 -1.49 -19.42
C ASP A 37 0.89 -1.87 -18.35
N LYS A 38 1.93 -1.04 -18.17
CA LYS A 38 2.92 -1.13 -17.10
C LYS A 38 2.71 -0.08 -16.00
N SER A 39 1.55 0.57 -15.97
CA SER A 39 1.24 1.56 -14.93
C SER A 39 1.26 0.94 -13.54
N VAL A 40 1.56 1.79 -12.57
CA VAL A 40 1.58 1.46 -11.15
C VAL A 40 0.22 0.92 -10.69
N ALA A 41 -0.87 1.56 -11.11
CA ALA A 41 -2.23 1.12 -10.79
C ALA A 41 -2.52 -0.31 -11.31
N ASN A 42 -2.04 -0.67 -12.50
CA ASN A 42 -2.19 -2.03 -13.03
C ASN A 42 -1.38 -3.06 -12.22
N LEU A 43 -0.18 -2.66 -11.74
CA LEU A 43 0.60 -3.53 -10.85
C LEU A 43 -0.15 -3.78 -9.54
N TYR A 44 -0.72 -2.75 -8.90
CA TYR A 44 -1.52 -2.93 -7.69
C TYR A 44 -2.76 -3.79 -7.93
N GLN A 45 -3.47 -3.57 -9.05
CA GLN A 45 -4.60 -4.42 -9.44
C GLN A 45 -4.17 -5.90 -9.56
N LYS A 46 -3.02 -6.18 -10.19
CA LYS A 46 -2.48 -7.55 -10.31
C LYS A 46 -2.04 -8.15 -8.98
N VAL A 47 -1.53 -7.33 -8.06
CA VAL A 47 -1.18 -7.77 -6.70
C VAL A 47 -2.44 -8.18 -5.94
N CYS A 48 -3.50 -7.37 -5.99
CA CYS A 48 -4.80 -7.72 -5.42
C CYS A 48 -5.38 -9.00 -6.04
N ALA A 49 -5.35 -9.12 -7.38
CA ALA A 49 -5.83 -10.30 -8.10
C ALA A 49 -5.08 -11.58 -7.67
N SER A 50 -3.74 -11.52 -7.65
CA SER A 50 -2.91 -12.66 -7.24
C SER A 50 -3.20 -13.09 -5.81
N ARG A 51 -3.52 -12.16 -4.91
CA ARG A 51 -3.88 -12.49 -3.52
C ARG A 51 -5.29 -13.07 -3.43
N LEU A 52 -6.23 -12.59 -4.23
CA LEU A 52 -7.57 -13.16 -4.30
C LEU A 52 -7.52 -14.61 -4.79
N ASP A 53 -6.76 -14.90 -5.85
CA ASP A 53 -6.56 -16.27 -6.34
C ASP A 53 -5.99 -17.18 -5.23
N GLU A 54 -4.98 -16.72 -4.48
CA GLU A 54 -4.41 -17.45 -3.34
C GLU A 54 -5.43 -17.70 -2.21
N LEU A 55 -6.40 -16.80 -2.01
CA LEU A 55 -7.45 -16.96 -1.00
C LEU A 55 -8.58 -17.86 -1.48
N GLU A 56 -8.83 -17.95 -2.79
CA GLU A 56 -9.78 -18.89 -3.39
C GLU A 56 -9.29 -20.34 -3.36
N GLU A 57 -7.97 -20.54 -3.42
CA GLU A 57 -7.36 -21.86 -3.29
C GLU A 57 -7.37 -22.40 -1.84
N GLN A 58 -7.71 -21.58 -0.84
CA GLN A 58 -7.79 -22.01 0.56
C GLN A 58 -9.13 -22.69 0.87
N GLU A 59 -9.08 -23.97 1.29
CA GLU A 59 -10.28 -24.76 1.59
C GLU A 59 -11.02 -24.33 2.88
N VAL A 60 -10.41 -23.50 3.74
CA VAL A 60 -10.99 -23.07 5.03
C VAL A 60 -11.49 -21.63 4.95
N GLU A 61 -12.80 -21.46 4.83
CA GLU A 61 -13.45 -20.14 4.92
C GLU A 61 -13.62 -19.72 6.39
N SER A 62 -12.64 -18.96 6.91
CA SER A 62 -12.85 -18.18 8.14
C SER A 62 -13.57 -16.86 7.82
N PRO A 63 -14.31 -16.26 8.77
CA PRO A 63 -14.96 -14.96 8.56
C PRO A 63 -13.94 -13.86 8.20
N ASP A 64 -12.76 -13.88 8.82
CA ASP A 64 -11.69 -12.91 8.53
C ASP A 64 -11.16 -13.04 7.09
N VAL A 65 -11.07 -14.27 6.55
CA VAL A 65 -10.69 -14.51 5.15
C VAL A 65 -11.78 -14.02 4.20
N GLN A 66 -13.05 -14.18 4.56
CA GLN A 66 -14.16 -13.67 3.76
C GLN A 66 -14.16 -12.13 3.71
N ASP A 67 -13.91 -11.48 4.85
CA ASP A 67 -13.80 -10.02 4.92
C ASP A 67 -12.57 -9.49 4.15
N GLU A 68 -11.42 -10.18 4.24
CA GLU A 68 -10.22 -9.88 3.44
C GLU A 68 -10.52 -10.01 1.93
N ARG A 69 -11.24 -11.06 1.51
CA ARG A 69 -11.64 -11.25 0.10
C ARG A 69 -12.52 -10.11 -0.41
N ILE A 70 -13.51 -9.69 0.38
CA ILE A 70 -14.39 -8.57 0.01
C ILE A 70 -13.57 -7.29 -0.14
N LEU A 71 -12.70 -6.98 0.84
CA LEU A 71 -11.86 -5.78 0.81
C LEU A 71 -10.88 -5.77 -0.37
N LEU A 72 -10.23 -6.89 -0.67
CA LEU A 72 -9.33 -7.01 -1.81
C LEU A 72 -10.06 -6.90 -3.15
N SER A 73 -11.26 -7.45 -3.27
CA SER A 73 -12.10 -7.27 -4.47
C SER A 73 -12.41 -5.80 -4.69
N LEU A 74 -12.87 -5.10 -3.64
CA LEU A 74 -13.18 -3.67 -3.71
C LEU A 74 -11.95 -2.82 -4.04
N GLU A 75 -10.79 -3.13 -3.45
CA GLU A 75 -9.54 -2.46 -3.74
C GLU A 75 -9.07 -2.72 -5.18
N GLN A 76 -9.17 -3.96 -5.67
CA GLN A 76 -8.86 -4.32 -7.05
C GLN A 76 -9.74 -3.56 -8.06
N GLU A 77 -11.05 -3.53 -7.81
CA GLU A 77 -12.03 -2.81 -8.63
C GLU A 77 -11.72 -1.31 -8.65
N THR A 78 -11.31 -0.75 -7.51
CA THR A 78 -10.94 0.66 -7.39
C THR A 78 -9.64 0.96 -8.15
N TRP A 79 -8.64 0.09 -8.10
CA TRP A 79 -7.41 0.24 -8.91
C TRP A 79 -7.69 0.14 -10.41
N GLN A 80 -8.61 -0.73 -10.84
CA GLN A 80 -9.06 -0.79 -12.23
C GLN A 80 -9.69 0.54 -12.67
N LEU A 81 -10.57 1.12 -11.85
CA LEU A 81 -11.18 2.42 -12.10
C LEU A 81 -10.12 3.54 -12.21
N VAL A 82 -9.15 3.57 -11.29
CA VAL A 82 -8.02 4.52 -11.32
C VAL A 82 -7.26 4.38 -12.64
N GLN A 83 -6.92 3.16 -13.04
CA GLN A 83 -6.20 2.93 -14.29
C GLN A 83 -6.99 3.45 -15.50
N LEU A 84 -8.28 3.17 -15.58
CA LEU A 84 -9.14 3.59 -16.69
C LEU A 84 -9.23 5.13 -16.78
N LEU A 85 -9.55 5.80 -15.66
CA LEU A 85 -9.73 7.25 -15.64
C LEU A 85 -8.44 8.02 -15.85
N TYR A 86 -7.36 7.66 -15.14
CA TYR A 86 -6.09 8.40 -15.27
C TYR A 86 -5.38 8.11 -16.59
N ARG A 87 -5.66 6.97 -17.24
CA ARG A 87 -5.25 6.77 -18.63
C ARG A 87 -5.92 7.78 -19.55
N LEU A 88 -7.22 8.02 -19.41
CA LEU A 88 -7.94 9.01 -20.21
C LEU A 88 -7.42 10.44 -19.92
N ARG A 89 -7.40 10.84 -18.64
CA ARG A 89 -6.99 12.19 -18.19
C ARG A 89 -5.58 12.59 -18.67
N VAL A 90 -4.62 11.67 -18.64
CA VAL A 90 -3.23 11.96 -19.04
C VAL A 90 -3.01 11.82 -20.56
N THR A 91 -3.81 11.00 -21.25
CA THR A 91 -3.68 10.87 -22.71
C THR A 91 -4.23 12.11 -23.43
N GLU A 92 -5.30 12.71 -22.92
CA GLU A 92 -5.91 13.92 -23.51
C GLU A 92 -4.97 15.14 -23.51
N GLU A 93 -4.01 15.23 -22.58
CA GLU A 93 -3.00 16.30 -22.58
C GLU A 93 -2.00 16.21 -23.74
N ASN A 94 -1.83 15.03 -24.36
CA ASN A 94 -0.77 14.76 -25.34
C ASN A 94 -1.25 14.72 -26.80
N ASP A 95 -2.56 14.71 -27.05
CA ASP A 95 -3.17 14.45 -28.37
C ASP A 95 -3.80 15.73 -28.96
N THR A 96 -3.06 16.86 -28.94
CA THR A 96 -3.52 18.17 -29.47
C THR A 96 -3.50 18.28 -31.00
N ASP A 97 -2.91 17.31 -31.71
CA ASP A 97 -2.64 17.41 -33.14
C ASP A 97 -3.40 16.34 -33.95
N MET A 98 -4.74 16.39 -34.03
CA MET A 98 -5.50 15.57 -35.01
C MET A 98 -6.79 16.27 -35.51
N ASP A 99 -6.93 16.31 -36.83
CA ASP A 99 -7.99 16.97 -37.63
C ASP A 99 -9.44 16.85 -37.07
N ASP A 100 -10.17 17.98 -37.11
CA ASP A 100 -11.62 18.12 -36.91
C ASP A 100 -12.41 17.31 -37.96
N LEU A 101 -12.47 16.00 -37.76
CA LEU A 101 -13.14 15.02 -38.63
C LEU A 101 -14.67 15.17 -38.72
N ALA A 102 -15.28 15.87 -37.77
CA ALA A 102 -16.73 15.99 -37.64
C ALA A 102 -17.35 17.18 -38.37
N ASP A 103 -16.55 18.11 -38.92
CA ASP A 103 -17.06 19.30 -39.62
C ASP A 103 -17.63 18.98 -41.02
N THR A 104 -17.65 17.71 -41.42
CA THR A 104 -18.27 17.30 -42.68
C THR A 104 -19.78 17.06 -42.52
N PRO A 105 -20.65 17.65 -43.36
CA PRO A 105 -22.12 17.44 -43.30
C PRO A 105 -22.56 15.98 -43.44
N HIS A 106 -21.66 15.11 -43.90
CA HIS A 106 -21.89 13.70 -44.18
C HIS A 106 -21.38 12.75 -43.09
N ALA A 107 -20.80 13.28 -42.00
CA ALA A 107 -20.32 12.46 -40.88
C ALA A 107 -21.47 11.64 -40.26
N THR A 108 -21.26 10.34 -40.06
CA THR A 108 -22.28 9.49 -39.44
C THR A 108 -22.45 9.79 -37.95
N ASP A 109 -23.54 9.31 -37.35
CA ASP A 109 -23.78 9.45 -35.91
C ASP A 109 -22.62 8.88 -35.09
N SER A 110 -21.99 7.80 -35.55
CA SER A 110 -20.84 7.19 -34.88
C SER A 110 -19.60 8.08 -34.90
N MET A 111 -19.36 8.82 -35.99
CA MET A 111 -18.27 9.81 -36.04
C MET A 111 -18.55 11.00 -35.14
N LEU A 112 -19.78 11.53 -35.17
CA LEU A 112 -20.18 12.67 -34.33
C LEU A 112 -20.07 12.33 -32.84
N VAL A 113 -20.50 11.12 -32.44
CA VAL A 113 -20.32 10.68 -31.05
C VAL A 113 -18.84 10.53 -30.68
N ARG A 114 -17.99 10.04 -31.60
CA ARG A 114 -16.54 9.98 -31.36
C ARG A 114 -15.94 11.38 -31.17
N ASP A 115 -16.39 12.36 -31.96
CA ASP A 115 -15.99 13.76 -31.83
C ASP A 115 -16.44 14.37 -30.49
N LEU A 116 -17.68 14.14 -30.09
CA LEU A 116 -18.19 14.53 -28.77
C LEU A 116 -17.31 13.99 -27.65
N LEU A 117 -16.92 12.71 -27.70
CA LEU A 117 -16.10 12.08 -26.67
C LEU A 117 -14.68 12.67 -26.63
N LYS A 118 -14.13 13.13 -27.77
CA LYS A 118 -12.85 13.84 -27.80
C LYS A 118 -12.95 15.25 -27.24
N LYS A 119 -14.03 15.98 -27.55
CA LYS A 119 -14.21 17.39 -27.15
C LYS A 119 -14.71 17.54 -25.71
N ASN A 120 -15.42 16.55 -25.19
CA ASN A 120 -16.02 16.59 -23.86
C ASN A 120 -15.49 15.46 -22.98
N ALA A 121 -14.39 15.73 -22.29
CA ALA A 121 -13.73 14.83 -21.35
C ALA A 121 -14.72 14.27 -20.31
N ARG A 122 -15.67 15.08 -19.82
CA ARG A 122 -16.60 14.63 -18.77
C ARG A 122 -17.59 13.58 -19.25
N VAL A 123 -18.04 13.69 -20.50
CA VAL A 123 -18.91 12.68 -21.12
C VAL A 123 -18.11 11.42 -21.42
N ALA A 124 -16.86 11.54 -21.87
CA ALA A 124 -15.96 10.41 -22.07
C ALA A 124 -15.67 9.64 -20.78
N GLU A 125 -15.33 10.34 -19.69
CA GLU A 125 -15.17 9.74 -18.37
C GLU A 125 -16.45 9.04 -17.90
N SER A 126 -17.61 9.68 -18.06
CA SER A 126 -18.90 9.11 -17.64
C SER A 126 -19.25 7.84 -18.42
N LEU A 127 -18.96 7.82 -19.72
CA LEU A 127 -19.12 6.62 -20.56
C LEU A 127 -18.16 5.50 -20.11
N LEU A 128 -16.91 5.84 -19.80
CA LEU A 128 -15.92 4.89 -19.32
C LEU A 128 -16.32 4.26 -17.98
N VAL A 129 -16.80 5.08 -17.04
CA VAL A 129 -17.32 4.62 -15.74
C VAL A 129 -18.57 3.75 -15.94
N LYS A 130 -19.47 4.13 -16.86
CA LYS A 130 -20.63 3.31 -17.25
C LYS A 130 -20.20 1.94 -17.78
N GLN A 131 -19.19 1.87 -18.65
CA GLN A 131 -18.67 0.61 -19.19
C GLN A 131 -18.00 -0.24 -18.10
N TRP A 132 -17.20 0.38 -17.24
CA TRP A 132 -16.63 -0.28 -16.05
C TRP A 132 -17.72 -0.84 -15.12
N LEU A 133 -18.88 -0.17 -15.00
CA LEU A 133 -20.05 -0.67 -14.25
C LEU A 133 -20.76 -1.83 -14.95
N GLN A 134 -20.69 -1.89 -16.27
CA GLN A 134 -21.26 -2.98 -17.07
C GLN A 134 -20.43 -4.26 -16.91
N GLU A 135 -19.10 -4.14 -16.98
CA GLU A 135 -18.17 -5.27 -16.89
C GLU A 135 -18.18 -5.97 -15.54
N ARG A 136 -18.27 -5.20 -14.44
CA ARG A 136 -18.24 -5.77 -13.08
C ARG A 136 -19.60 -6.23 -12.55
N ALA A 137 -20.68 -6.03 -13.31
CA ALA A 137 -22.01 -6.36 -12.82
C ALA A 137 -22.05 -7.84 -12.36
N PRO A 138 -22.64 -8.14 -11.19
CA PRO A 138 -22.60 -9.49 -10.61
C PRO A 138 -23.04 -10.57 -11.59
N PRO A 139 -22.50 -11.80 -11.53
CA PRO A 139 -22.96 -12.88 -12.40
C PRO A 139 -24.46 -13.13 -12.20
N PHE A 140 -25.18 -13.44 -13.27
CA PHE A 140 -26.60 -13.79 -13.21
C PHE A 140 -26.90 -15.03 -14.04
N THR A 141 -27.97 -15.73 -13.66
CA THR A 141 -28.47 -16.88 -14.41
C THR A 141 -29.58 -16.42 -15.35
N PRO A 142 -29.39 -16.48 -16.68
CA PRO A 142 -30.42 -16.10 -17.63
C PRO A 142 -31.59 -17.09 -17.59
N HIS A 143 -32.78 -16.60 -17.94
CA HIS A 143 -33.94 -17.46 -18.10
C HIS A 143 -33.70 -18.45 -19.24
N LYS A 144 -34.15 -19.70 -19.05
CA LYS A 144 -33.90 -20.77 -20.03
C LYS A 144 -34.68 -20.46 -21.32
N PRO A 145 -34.01 -20.40 -22.48
CA PRO A 145 -34.69 -20.17 -23.74
C PRO A 145 -35.63 -21.33 -24.06
N GLU A 146 -36.84 -21.01 -24.46
CA GLU A 146 -37.82 -21.98 -24.94
C GLU A 146 -38.26 -21.58 -26.35
N ALA A 147 -38.00 -22.45 -27.33
CA ALA A 147 -38.36 -22.19 -28.73
C ALA A 147 -39.88 -22.22 -28.91
N GLY A 148 -40.46 -21.23 -29.58
CA GLY A 148 -41.88 -21.09 -29.89
C GLY A 148 -42.52 -19.88 -29.21
N TYR A 149 -42.92 -18.91 -30.02
CA TYR A 149 -43.55 -17.67 -29.58
C TYR A 149 -44.98 -17.87 -29.06
N LEU A 150 -45.28 -17.38 -27.85
CA LEU A 150 -46.61 -17.36 -27.20
C LEU A 150 -47.43 -18.65 -27.37
N LYS A 151 -46.80 -19.82 -27.18
CA LYS A 151 -47.40 -21.13 -27.49
C LYS A 151 -48.76 -21.33 -26.83
N ASN A 152 -48.88 -21.00 -25.56
CA ASN A 152 -50.09 -21.28 -24.79
C ASN A 152 -51.21 -20.31 -25.18
N THR A 153 -50.87 -19.03 -25.39
CA THR A 153 -51.80 -18.02 -25.87
C THR A 153 -52.29 -18.35 -27.28
N ILE A 154 -51.41 -18.74 -28.21
CA ILE A 154 -51.79 -19.15 -29.57
C ILE A 154 -52.68 -20.39 -29.54
N ARG A 155 -52.40 -21.37 -28.68
CA ARG A 155 -53.27 -22.54 -28.48
C ARG A 155 -54.66 -22.12 -28.03
N LEU A 156 -54.77 -21.18 -27.09
CA LEU A 156 -56.05 -20.67 -26.60
C LEU A 156 -56.80 -19.83 -27.65
N ILE A 157 -56.09 -19.01 -28.44
CA ILE A 157 -56.67 -18.29 -29.58
C ILE A 157 -57.29 -19.27 -30.58
N ASN A 158 -56.53 -20.31 -30.98
CA ASN A 158 -57.01 -21.30 -31.95
C ASN A 158 -58.16 -22.12 -31.37
N ALA A 159 -58.10 -22.52 -30.10
CA ALA A 159 -59.19 -23.22 -29.43
C ALA A 159 -60.48 -22.37 -29.41
N ASN A 160 -60.38 -21.06 -29.17
CA ASN A 160 -61.51 -20.14 -29.22
C ASN A 160 -62.07 -19.91 -30.64
N ARG A 161 -61.24 -20.07 -31.69
CA ARG A 161 -61.68 -19.99 -33.10
C ARG A 161 -62.37 -21.28 -33.56
N ASP A 162 -61.84 -22.44 -33.18
CA ASP A 162 -62.34 -23.74 -33.61
C ASP A 162 -63.56 -24.21 -32.78
N SER A 163 -63.65 -23.78 -31.52
CA SER A 163 -64.72 -24.18 -30.61
C SER A 163 -65.85 -23.15 -30.60
N GLY A 164 -66.90 -23.38 -31.39
CA GLY A 164 -68.21 -22.73 -31.17
C GLY A 164 -68.87 -23.09 -29.83
N ILE A 165 -68.18 -23.77 -28.91
CA ILE A 165 -68.68 -24.29 -27.64
C ILE A 165 -67.69 -23.96 -26.51
N LYS A 166 -68.18 -23.19 -25.52
CA LYS A 166 -67.46 -22.70 -24.33
C LYS A 166 -67.12 -23.84 -23.37
N PHE A 167 -65.95 -24.46 -23.53
CA PHE A 167 -65.43 -25.48 -22.58
C PHE A 167 -64.49 -24.91 -21.50
N ILE A 168 -64.24 -23.61 -21.51
CA ILE A 168 -63.53 -22.87 -20.46
C ILE A 168 -64.55 -21.91 -19.84
N THR A 169 -64.43 -21.62 -18.54
CA THR A 169 -65.28 -20.62 -17.88
C THR A 169 -65.38 -19.35 -18.77
N PRO A 170 -66.59 -18.80 -18.99
CA PRO A 170 -66.80 -17.72 -19.97
C PRO A 170 -65.91 -16.49 -19.73
N GLU A 171 -65.57 -16.25 -18.47
CA GLU A 171 -64.82 -15.07 -18.03
C GLU A 171 -63.32 -15.16 -18.39
N ALA A 172 -62.71 -16.34 -18.27
CA ALA A 172 -61.29 -16.54 -18.60
C ALA A 172 -61.05 -16.62 -20.12
N SER A 173 -62.00 -17.16 -20.89
CA SER A 173 -61.91 -17.24 -22.35
C SER A 173 -62.19 -15.91 -23.05
N MET A 174 -63.02 -15.04 -22.47
CA MET A 174 -63.31 -13.70 -23.03
C MET A 174 -62.17 -12.69 -22.82
N ASN A 175 -61.31 -12.90 -21.82
CA ASN A 175 -60.25 -11.95 -21.47
C ASN A 175 -58.90 -12.23 -22.15
N ILE A 176 -58.82 -13.24 -23.04
CA ILE A 176 -57.60 -13.55 -23.81
C ILE A 176 -57.61 -12.76 -25.12
N VAL A 177 -56.42 -12.33 -25.54
CA VAL A 177 -56.18 -11.68 -26.84
C VAL A 177 -56.70 -12.51 -28.02
N GLN A 178 -57.08 -11.85 -29.11
CA GLN A 178 -57.58 -12.50 -30.35
C GLN A 178 -56.52 -12.65 -31.43
N ASN A 179 -55.50 -11.80 -31.38
CA ASN A 179 -54.35 -11.83 -32.25
C ASN A 179 -53.09 -12.11 -31.42
N ALA A 180 -52.05 -12.59 -32.10
CA ALA A 180 -50.80 -13.01 -31.47
C ALA A 180 -49.64 -12.09 -31.86
N ASP A 181 -49.89 -10.91 -32.42
CA ASP A 181 -48.84 -9.92 -32.68
C ASP A 181 -48.34 -9.24 -31.38
N PRO A 182 -47.12 -8.69 -31.37
CA PRO A 182 -46.46 -8.25 -30.13
C PRO A 182 -47.20 -7.18 -29.33
N ASP A 183 -47.96 -6.32 -29.99
CA ASP A 183 -48.76 -5.26 -29.37
C ASP A 183 -50.20 -5.69 -29.06
N ALA A 184 -50.59 -6.94 -29.35
CA ALA A 184 -51.98 -7.41 -29.20
C ALA A 184 -52.51 -7.24 -27.77
N ALA A 185 -51.71 -7.57 -26.76
CA ALA A 185 -52.11 -7.43 -25.35
C ALA A 185 -52.42 -5.97 -24.99
N VAL A 186 -51.56 -5.04 -25.41
CA VAL A 186 -51.70 -3.60 -25.12
C VAL A 186 -52.82 -2.98 -25.95
N ARG A 187 -52.88 -3.27 -27.25
CA ARG A 187 -53.88 -2.75 -28.19
C ARG A 187 -55.29 -3.22 -27.86
N GLU A 188 -55.46 -4.49 -27.50
CA GLU A 188 -56.76 -5.07 -27.19
C GLU A 188 -57.17 -4.87 -25.73
N GLY A 189 -56.22 -4.49 -24.86
CA GLY A 189 -56.45 -4.38 -23.41
C GLY A 189 -56.82 -5.73 -22.77
N ARG A 190 -56.27 -6.82 -23.30
CA ARG A 190 -56.57 -8.21 -22.91
C ARG A 190 -55.32 -8.93 -22.46
N SER A 191 -55.52 -10.01 -21.70
CA SER A 191 -54.43 -10.78 -21.10
C SER A 191 -53.86 -11.82 -22.06
N LEU A 192 -52.59 -12.14 -21.89
CA LEU A 192 -51.98 -13.36 -22.43
C LEU A 192 -52.29 -14.56 -21.51
N ALA A 193 -51.96 -15.77 -21.94
CA ALA A 193 -52.01 -16.95 -21.08
C ALA A 193 -51.06 -16.79 -19.87
N GLN A 194 -51.47 -17.26 -18.69
CA GLN A 194 -50.70 -17.06 -17.45
C GLN A 194 -49.28 -17.66 -17.52
N GLU A 195 -49.11 -18.81 -18.18
CA GLU A 195 -47.79 -19.42 -18.38
C GLU A 195 -46.90 -18.54 -19.27
N ASP A 196 -47.47 -17.96 -20.32
CA ASP A 196 -46.73 -17.08 -21.23
C ASP A 196 -46.39 -15.74 -20.53
N ILE A 197 -47.26 -15.19 -19.68
CA ILE A 197 -46.95 -14.00 -18.85
C ILE A 197 -45.75 -14.27 -17.93
N ALA A 198 -45.76 -15.42 -17.23
CA ALA A 198 -44.67 -15.78 -16.34
C ALA A 198 -43.34 -15.96 -17.10
N PHE A 199 -43.39 -16.60 -18.27
CA PHE A 199 -42.24 -16.75 -19.16
C PHE A 199 -41.73 -15.41 -19.66
N GLN A 200 -42.62 -14.52 -20.16
CA GLN A 200 -42.27 -13.19 -20.63
C GLN A 200 -41.61 -12.35 -19.55
N ARG A 201 -42.09 -12.41 -18.31
CA ARG A 201 -41.44 -11.69 -17.19
C ARG A 201 -40.02 -12.18 -16.93
N GLY A 202 -39.79 -13.50 -16.96
CA GLY A 202 -38.46 -14.09 -16.83
C GLY A 202 -37.52 -13.71 -17.99
N LEU A 203 -38.05 -13.70 -19.21
CA LEU A 203 -37.35 -13.28 -20.42
C LEU A 203 -36.99 -11.79 -20.38
N ASN A 204 -37.95 -10.91 -20.10
CA ASN A 204 -37.75 -9.45 -19.98
C ASN A 204 -36.69 -9.12 -18.92
N LYS A 205 -36.75 -9.77 -17.76
CA LYS A 205 -35.73 -9.63 -16.72
C LYS A 205 -34.34 -10.01 -17.24
N SER A 206 -34.22 -11.11 -17.99
CA SER A 206 -32.95 -11.57 -18.55
C SER A 206 -32.42 -10.63 -19.63
N VAL A 207 -33.29 -10.13 -20.50
CA VAL A 207 -32.96 -9.13 -21.51
C VAL A 207 -32.44 -7.85 -20.84
N TYR A 208 -33.15 -7.32 -19.84
CA TYR A 208 -32.70 -6.16 -19.08
C TYR A 208 -31.32 -6.39 -18.44
N GLN A 209 -31.10 -7.57 -17.85
CA GLN A 209 -29.80 -7.92 -17.25
C GLN A 209 -28.68 -7.95 -18.29
N TYR A 210 -28.91 -8.46 -19.50
CA TYR A 210 -27.92 -8.36 -20.59
C TYR A 210 -27.65 -6.90 -21.00
N ILE A 211 -28.68 -6.06 -21.12
CA ILE A 211 -28.51 -4.63 -21.42
C ILE A 211 -27.72 -3.89 -20.32
N ARG A 212 -27.99 -4.18 -19.05
CA ARG A 212 -27.25 -3.66 -17.89
C ARG A 212 -25.77 -4.04 -17.92
N ARG A 213 -25.39 -5.11 -18.62
CA ARG A 213 -24.00 -5.57 -18.85
C ARG A 213 -23.38 -5.11 -20.17
N GLY A 214 -24.08 -4.28 -20.95
CA GLY A 214 -23.62 -3.89 -22.29
C GLY A 214 -23.66 -5.02 -23.33
N GLN A 215 -24.24 -6.17 -22.98
CA GLN A 215 -24.31 -7.40 -23.77
C GLN A 215 -25.53 -7.39 -24.69
N LEU A 216 -25.61 -6.41 -25.60
CA LEU A 216 -26.74 -6.23 -26.50
C LEU A 216 -26.90 -7.43 -27.46
N ASN A 217 -25.80 -8.04 -27.90
CA ASN A 217 -25.82 -9.16 -28.83
C ASN A 217 -26.36 -10.44 -28.20
N GLU A 218 -26.04 -10.68 -26.95
CA GLU A 218 -26.50 -11.78 -26.14
C GLU A 218 -27.99 -11.63 -25.85
N ALA A 219 -28.45 -10.41 -25.51
CA ALA A 219 -29.88 -10.09 -25.38
C ALA A 219 -30.65 -10.43 -26.68
N MET A 220 -30.14 -9.99 -27.83
CA MET A 220 -30.76 -10.29 -29.13
C MET A 220 -30.74 -11.78 -29.46
N THR A 221 -29.68 -12.50 -29.07
CA THR A 221 -29.57 -13.94 -29.30
C THR A 221 -30.61 -14.70 -28.46
N LEU A 222 -30.79 -14.30 -27.20
CA LEU A 222 -31.83 -14.86 -26.33
C LEU A 222 -33.23 -14.64 -26.92
N CYS A 223 -33.56 -13.42 -27.35
CA CYS A 223 -34.85 -13.14 -28.00
C CYS A 223 -35.06 -14.00 -29.25
N ARG A 224 -34.01 -14.21 -30.06
CA ARG A 224 -34.10 -15.05 -31.26
C ARG A 224 -34.34 -16.53 -30.93
N GLN A 225 -33.71 -17.04 -29.88
CA GLN A 225 -33.92 -18.43 -29.41
C GLN A 225 -35.34 -18.67 -28.91
N CYS A 226 -36.03 -17.63 -28.45
CA CYS A 226 -37.43 -17.65 -28.04
C CYS A 226 -38.42 -17.33 -29.19
N ASP A 227 -37.94 -17.28 -30.45
CA ASP A 227 -38.71 -16.90 -31.65
C ASP A 227 -39.29 -15.47 -31.62
N GLU A 228 -38.69 -14.55 -30.86
CA GLU A 228 -39.08 -13.13 -30.79
C GLU A 228 -38.20 -12.23 -31.66
N ALA A 229 -38.13 -12.57 -32.95
CA ALA A 229 -37.30 -11.84 -33.91
C ALA A 229 -37.66 -10.33 -34.00
N TYR A 230 -38.92 -9.96 -33.70
CA TYR A 230 -39.35 -8.56 -33.64
C TYR A 230 -38.63 -7.79 -32.54
N ARG A 231 -38.40 -8.41 -31.37
CA ARG A 231 -37.71 -7.81 -30.23
C ARG A 231 -36.23 -7.66 -30.54
N CYS A 232 -35.64 -8.60 -31.28
CA CYS A 232 -34.30 -8.40 -31.82
C CYS A 232 -34.24 -7.15 -32.72
N ALA A 233 -35.22 -6.99 -33.62
CA ALA A 233 -35.28 -5.86 -34.53
C ALA A 233 -35.43 -4.52 -33.79
N SER A 234 -36.25 -4.46 -32.73
CA SER A 234 -36.40 -3.25 -31.90
C SER A 234 -35.11 -2.90 -31.14
N LEU A 235 -34.44 -3.89 -30.53
CA LEU A 235 -33.19 -3.69 -29.78
C LEU A 235 -32.04 -3.21 -30.68
N ARG A 236 -31.97 -3.66 -31.94
CA ARG A 236 -30.95 -3.20 -32.91
C ARG A 236 -30.99 -1.71 -33.19
N GLY A 237 -32.12 -1.05 -32.95
CA GLY A 237 -32.26 0.39 -33.14
C GLY A 237 -31.36 1.23 -32.22
N ALA A 238 -30.81 0.63 -31.16
CA ALA A 238 -29.86 1.27 -30.26
C ALA A 238 -28.49 1.56 -30.89
N VAL A 239 -28.12 0.78 -31.92
CA VAL A 239 -26.82 0.87 -32.57
C VAL A 239 -26.75 2.15 -33.41
N LEU A 240 -25.72 2.96 -33.17
CA LEU A 240 -25.46 4.19 -33.91
C LEU A 240 -25.26 3.90 -35.40
N HIS A 241 -25.77 4.79 -36.25
CA HIS A 241 -25.53 4.72 -37.68
C HIS A 241 -24.02 4.85 -37.96
N TRP A 242 -23.50 3.93 -38.75
CA TRP A 242 -22.11 3.90 -39.20
C TRP A 242 -22.07 3.44 -40.64
N ASP A 243 -21.27 4.13 -41.45
CA ASP A 243 -21.09 3.82 -42.85
C ASP A 243 -19.59 3.83 -43.20
N PRO A 244 -19.02 2.70 -43.65
CA PRO A 244 -17.61 2.59 -43.96
C PRO A 244 -17.15 3.53 -45.08
N ILE A 245 -18.03 3.93 -45.99
CA ILE A 245 -17.69 4.80 -47.12
C ILE A 245 -17.60 6.26 -46.66
N LEU A 246 -18.50 6.66 -45.75
CA LEU A 246 -18.53 8.03 -45.22
C LEU A 246 -17.48 8.26 -44.14
N ASP A 247 -17.15 7.21 -43.37
CA ASP A 247 -16.32 7.34 -42.18
C ASP A 247 -14.85 6.91 -42.37
N ALA A 248 -14.47 6.35 -43.53
CA ALA A 248 -13.12 5.82 -43.74
C ALA A 248 -12.07 6.92 -43.90
N GLN A 249 -11.12 6.94 -42.97
CA GLN A 249 -9.79 7.52 -43.17
C GLN A 249 -8.80 6.42 -43.61
N GLU A 250 -8.36 6.52 -44.86
CA GLU A 250 -7.18 5.89 -45.49
C GLU A 250 -7.02 4.35 -45.53
N LYS A 251 -7.69 3.54 -44.69
CA LYS A 251 -7.67 2.06 -44.79
C LYS A 251 -9.09 1.50 -44.87
N MET A 252 -9.43 0.91 -46.02
CA MET A 252 -10.71 0.22 -46.24
C MET A 252 -10.95 -0.82 -45.13
N PRO A 253 -12.03 -0.71 -44.35
CA PRO A 253 -12.36 -1.71 -43.34
C PRO A 253 -12.67 -3.07 -43.97
N ILE A 254 -12.44 -4.15 -43.20
CA ILE A 254 -12.67 -5.55 -43.62
C ILE A 254 -14.17 -5.80 -43.86
N ASP A 255 -15.05 -5.12 -43.10
CA ASP A 255 -16.50 -5.13 -43.31
C ASP A 255 -16.95 -3.87 -44.06
N LYS A 256 -17.71 -4.08 -45.14
CA LYS A 256 -18.19 -3.03 -46.06
C LYS A 256 -19.67 -2.70 -45.87
N ARG A 257 -20.32 -3.25 -44.83
CA ARG A 257 -21.75 -3.09 -44.62
C ARG A 257 -22.06 -1.91 -43.72
N THR A 258 -22.90 -0.99 -44.20
CA THR A 258 -23.55 0.02 -43.38
C THR A 258 -24.40 -0.66 -42.29
N HIS A 259 -24.33 -0.16 -41.07
CA HIS A 259 -25.11 -0.68 -39.95
C HIS A 259 -25.63 0.43 -39.02
N GLY A 260 -26.51 0.06 -38.10
CA GLY A 260 -27.15 0.99 -37.16
C GLY A 260 -28.40 1.66 -37.72
N ASN A 261 -28.95 2.59 -36.95
CA ASN A 261 -30.20 3.27 -37.25
C ASN A 261 -29.98 4.76 -37.52
N ALA A 262 -30.20 5.20 -38.76
CA ALA A 262 -30.11 6.62 -39.14
C ALA A 262 -31.24 7.49 -38.54
N ASN A 263 -32.38 6.88 -38.18
CA ASN A 263 -33.52 7.57 -37.56
C ASN A 263 -33.55 7.29 -36.05
N ARG A 264 -32.39 7.43 -35.39
CA ARG A 264 -32.23 7.08 -33.97
C ARG A 264 -33.14 7.89 -33.05
N THR A 265 -33.31 9.19 -33.30
CA THR A 265 -34.18 10.06 -32.49
C THR A 265 -35.64 9.60 -32.51
N LEU A 266 -36.17 9.18 -33.68
CA LEU A 266 -37.52 8.62 -33.79
C LEU A 266 -37.64 7.32 -32.99
N TRP A 267 -36.68 6.42 -33.15
CA TRP A 267 -36.64 5.15 -32.41
C TRP A 267 -36.57 5.36 -30.90
N LYS A 268 -35.79 6.35 -30.42
CA LYS A 268 -35.75 6.75 -29.02
C LYS A 268 -37.11 7.23 -28.53
N GLY A 269 -37.79 8.07 -29.31
CA GLY A 269 -39.14 8.54 -28.99
C GLY A 269 -40.14 7.38 -28.84
N THR A 270 -40.07 6.38 -29.73
CA THR A 270 -40.89 5.17 -29.61
C THR A 270 -40.53 4.34 -28.38
N CYS A 271 -39.24 4.14 -28.10
CA CYS A 271 -38.78 3.43 -26.90
C CYS A 271 -39.23 4.13 -25.62
N PHE A 272 -39.22 5.46 -25.60
CA PHE A 272 -39.66 6.26 -24.46
C PHE A 272 -41.16 6.10 -24.21
N GLN A 273 -41.98 6.06 -25.26
CA GLN A 273 -43.41 5.77 -25.10
C GLN A 273 -43.67 4.40 -24.48
N ILE A 274 -42.93 3.37 -24.92
CA ILE A 274 -43.03 2.02 -24.33
C ILE A 274 -42.59 2.04 -22.86
N ALA A 275 -41.50 2.76 -22.54
CA ALA A 275 -40.99 2.87 -21.18
C ALA A 275 -41.99 3.55 -20.22
N GLN A 276 -42.75 4.53 -20.71
CA GLN A 276 -43.73 5.29 -19.91
C GLN A 276 -45.09 4.60 -19.78
N ASP A 277 -45.40 3.63 -20.64
CA ASP A 277 -46.69 2.95 -20.62
C ASP A 277 -46.73 1.85 -19.52
N PRO A 278 -47.58 1.99 -18.49
CA PRO A 278 -47.68 1.02 -17.39
C PRO A 278 -48.31 -0.31 -17.80
N ALA A 279 -48.84 -0.45 -19.02
CA ALA A 279 -49.33 -1.72 -19.54
C ALA A 279 -48.20 -2.74 -19.79
N PHE A 280 -46.95 -2.27 -19.96
CA PHE A 280 -45.78 -3.14 -20.14
C PHE A 280 -45.15 -3.55 -18.80
N ASP A 281 -44.48 -4.70 -18.81
CA ASP A 281 -43.75 -5.21 -17.64
C ASP A 281 -42.60 -4.28 -17.22
N ASP A 282 -42.33 -4.20 -15.92
CA ASP A 282 -41.30 -3.32 -15.35
C ASP A 282 -39.91 -3.51 -15.99
N TYR A 283 -39.53 -4.75 -16.33
CA TYR A 283 -38.23 -5.02 -16.96
C TYR A 283 -38.21 -4.67 -18.45
N GLU A 284 -39.35 -4.76 -19.14
CA GLU A 284 -39.47 -4.31 -20.53
C GLU A 284 -39.41 -2.79 -20.61
N ARG A 285 -40.14 -2.11 -19.72
CA ARG A 285 -40.07 -0.66 -19.55
C ARG A 285 -38.66 -0.21 -19.20
N ALA A 286 -37.99 -0.91 -18.29
CA ALA A 286 -36.60 -0.63 -17.93
C ALA A 286 -35.62 -0.88 -19.09
N THR A 287 -35.87 -1.89 -19.94
CA THR A 287 -35.03 -2.19 -21.11
C THR A 287 -35.07 -1.03 -22.10
N TYR A 288 -36.27 -0.62 -22.51
CA TYR A 288 -36.42 0.49 -23.45
C TYR A 288 -36.08 1.85 -22.81
N GLY A 289 -36.33 2.02 -21.51
CA GLY A 289 -35.88 3.16 -20.72
C GLY A 289 -34.36 3.31 -20.74
N ALA A 290 -33.62 2.24 -20.41
CA ALA A 290 -32.17 2.25 -20.45
C ALA A 290 -31.61 2.55 -21.85
N LEU A 291 -32.20 1.98 -22.89
CA LEU A 291 -31.77 2.19 -24.28
C LEU A 291 -32.08 3.59 -24.83
N SER A 292 -33.14 4.23 -24.32
CA SER A 292 -33.52 5.60 -24.70
C SER A 292 -32.85 6.68 -23.85
N GLY A 293 -32.39 6.32 -22.65
CA GLY A 293 -31.82 7.26 -21.67
C GLY A 293 -32.82 7.77 -20.63
N ASP A 294 -33.96 7.09 -20.44
CA ASP A 294 -34.93 7.43 -19.41
C ASP A 294 -34.51 6.92 -18.02
N LEU A 295 -34.62 7.77 -17.01
CA LEU A 295 -34.28 7.46 -15.63
C LEU A 295 -35.45 6.80 -14.89
N GLU A 296 -36.65 7.36 -15.02
CA GLU A 296 -37.78 7.04 -14.16
C GLU A 296 -38.28 5.62 -14.38
N SER A 297 -38.21 5.12 -15.61
CA SER A 297 -38.63 3.75 -15.93
C SER A 297 -37.64 2.67 -15.49
N VAL A 298 -36.37 3.02 -15.21
CA VAL A 298 -35.31 2.05 -14.88
C VAL A 298 -35.02 1.99 -13.37
N LEU A 299 -35.16 3.12 -12.66
CA LEU A 299 -34.94 3.19 -11.21
C LEU A 299 -35.72 2.14 -10.39
N PRO A 300 -36.98 1.77 -10.72
CA PRO A 300 -37.74 0.78 -9.95
C PRO A 300 -37.11 -0.62 -9.93
N VAL A 301 -36.35 -0.99 -10.97
CA VAL A 301 -35.71 -2.32 -11.06
C VAL A 301 -34.26 -2.32 -10.58
N CYS A 302 -33.74 -1.18 -10.10
CA CYS A 302 -32.37 -1.05 -9.60
C CYS A 302 -32.24 -1.58 -8.16
N SER A 303 -31.42 -2.62 -7.99
CA SER A 303 -31.21 -3.29 -6.70
C SER A 303 -30.02 -2.79 -5.90
N SER A 304 -28.96 -2.31 -6.57
CA SER A 304 -27.70 -1.95 -5.95
C SER A 304 -27.33 -0.48 -6.18
N TRP A 305 -26.33 0.01 -5.44
CA TRP A 305 -25.71 1.31 -5.68
C TRP A 305 -25.13 1.38 -7.10
N ASP A 306 -24.42 0.34 -7.53
CA ASP A 306 -23.86 0.24 -8.89
C ASP A 306 -24.92 0.35 -9.98
N ASP A 307 -26.08 -0.29 -9.79
CA ASP A 307 -27.20 -0.18 -10.73
C ASP A 307 -27.73 1.25 -10.84
N ARG A 308 -27.88 1.93 -9.70
CA ARG A 308 -28.36 3.31 -9.67
C ARG A 308 -27.37 4.26 -10.32
N VAL A 309 -26.09 4.16 -9.98
CA VAL A 309 -25.03 4.97 -10.61
C VAL A 309 -24.99 4.70 -12.11
N TRP A 310 -25.07 3.44 -12.53
CA TRP A 310 -25.11 3.08 -13.94
C TRP A 310 -26.29 3.71 -14.68
N VAL A 311 -27.50 3.67 -14.11
CA VAL A 311 -28.69 4.30 -14.72
C VAL A 311 -28.51 5.80 -14.88
N TYR A 312 -28.02 6.48 -13.83
CA TYR A 312 -27.79 7.92 -13.88
C TYR A 312 -26.74 8.32 -14.92
N LEU A 313 -25.60 7.62 -14.95
CA LEU A 313 -24.55 7.86 -15.94
C LEU A 313 -25.00 7.50 -17.36
N ASN A 314 -25.81 6.44 -17.51
CA ASN A 314 -26.39 6.07 -18.78
C ASN A 314 -27.30 7.16 -19.34
N ALA A 315 -28.22 7.71 -18.55
CA ALA A 315 -29.07 8.80 -18.97
C ALA A 315 -28.27 10.09 -19.23
N TYR A 316 -27.25 10.38 -18.43
CA TYR A 316 -26.34 11.52 -18.63
C TYR A 316 -25.65 11.45 -19.98
N VAL A 317 -25.03 10.31 -20.29
CA VAL A 317 -24.34 10.08 -21.57
C VAL A 317 -25.32 10.07 -22.74
N GLU A 318 -26.46 9.39 -22.63
CA GLU A 318 -27.47 9.34 -23.68
C GLU A 318 -28.10 10.70 -23.99
N GLY A 319 -28.28 11.54 -22.97
CA GLY A 319 -28.74 12.91 -23.11
C GLY A 319 -27.74 13.78 -23.87
N HIS A 320 -26.46 13.75 -23.48
CA HIS A 320 -25.42 14.53 -24.17
C HIS A 320 -25.14 14.06 -25.59
N ILE A 321 -25.20 12.74 -25.85
CA ILE A 321 -25.13 12.20 -27.23
C ILE A 321 -26.27 12.78 -28.06
N GLU A 322 -27.49 12.76 -27.53
CA GLU A 322 -28.66 13.25 -28.25
C GLU A 322 -28.58 14.76 -28.51
N GLU A 323 -28.21 15.56 -27.51
CA GLU A 323 -28.00 17.01 -27.68
C GLU A 323 -26.96 17.32 -28.76
N HIS A 324 -25.85 16.57 -28.77
CA HIS A 324 -24.80 16.76 -29.77
C HIS A 324 -25.26 16.37 -31.18
N LEU A 325 -25.97 15.26 -31.34
CA LEU A 325 -26.54 14.84 -32.63
C LEU A 325 -27.58 15.87 -33.13
N GLN A 326 -28.41 16.40 -32.23
CA GLN A 326 -29.39 17.45 -32.56
C GLN A 326 -28.71 18.74 -33.02
N ALA A 327 -27.62 19.16 -32.36
CA ALA A 327 -26.84 20.33 -32.76
C ALA A 327 -26.25 20.19 -34.17
N HIS A 328 -25.95 18.98 -34.61
CA HIS A 328 -25.45 18.66 -35.96
C HIS A 328 -26.56 18.37 -36.97
N GLY A 329 -27.81 18.71 -36.66
CA GLY A 329 -28.94 18.56 -37.60
C GLY A 329 -29.39 17.12 -37.84
N ARG A 330 -28.95 16.15 -37.02
CA ARG A 330 -29.44 14.75 -37.07
C ARG A 330 -30.83 14.58 -36.46
N SER A 331 -31.38 15.65 -35.89
CA SER A 331 -32.76 15.68 -35.44
C SER A 331 -33.71 15.66 -36.65
N THR A 332 -34.06 14.47 -37.13
CA THR A 332 -35.32 14.31 -37.85
C THR A 332 -36.44 14.81 -36.94
N VAL A 333 -37.44 15.50 -37.48
CA VAL A 333 -38.62 16.00 -36.77
C VAL A 333 -39.35 14.82 -36.10
N SER A 334 -38.87 14.38 -34.95
CA SER A 334 -39.58 13.43 -34.11
C SER A 334 -40.74 14.20 -33.49
N LEU A 335 -41.95 13.89 -33.93
CA LEU A 335 -43.17 14.36 -33.26
C LEU A 335 -43.31 13.73 -31.85
N LEU A 336 -42.50 12.72 -31.53
CA LEU A 336 -42.54 12.00 -30.26
C LEU A 336 -41.60 12.64 -29.24
N PRO A 337 -42.02 12.77 -27.96
CA PRO A 337 -41.16 13.21 -26.88
C PRO A 337 -40.04 12.20 -26.66
N ILE A 338 -38.86 12.71 -26.32
CA ILE A 338 -37.67 11.93 -25.96
C ILE A 338 -37.26 12.25 -24.52
N PRO A 339 -36.62 11.32 -23.79
CA PRO A 339 -36.13 11.60 -22.46
C PRO A 339 -35.05 12.67 -22.54
N LYS A 340 -35.17 13.70 -21.70
CA LYS A 340 -34.16 14.74 -21.54
C LYS A 340 -33.47 14.55 -20.20
N PHE A 341 -32.15 14.58 -20.22
CA PHE A 341 -31.41 14.56 -18.97
C PHE A 341 -31.60 15.90 -18.22
N PRO A 342 -31.91 15.89 -16.92
CA PRO A 342 -32.15 17.13 -16.18
C PRO A 342 -30.90 18.00 -16.11
N THR A 343 -30.98 19.26 -16.54
CA THR A 343 -29.85 20.20 -16.58
C THR A 343 -29.27 20.54 -15.20
N ASN A 344 -30.05 20.37 -14.13
CA ASN A 344 -29.62 20.59 -12.76
C ASN A 344 -28.90 19.39 -12.12
N LEU A 345 -28.86 18.24 -12.79
CA LEU A 345 -28.34 17.00 -12.23
C LEU A 345 -26.86 16.80 -12.59
N THR A 346 -25.97 17.48 -11.88
CA THR A 346 -24.52 17.31 -12.06
C THR A 346 -24.04 15.96 -11.51
N ILE A 347 -22.86 15.50 -11.95
CA ILE A 347 -22.30 14.23 -11.44
C ILE A 347 -22.17 14.18 -9.91
N PRO A 348 -21.71 15.24 -9.20
CA PRO A 348 -21.74 15.24 -7.74
C PRO A 348 -23.15 15.08 -7.14
N GLU A 349 -24.17 15.65 -7.77
CA GLU A 349 -25.57 15.53 -7.32
C GLU A 349 -26.13 14.13 -7.60
N ILE A 350 -25.73 13.48 -8.71
CA ILE A 350 -26.04 12.06 -8.98
C ILE A 350 -25.58 11.20 -7.80
N PHE A 351 -24.33 11.32 -7.39
CA PHE A 351 -23.80 10.53 -6.29
C PHE A 351 -24.48 10.86 -4.96
N LYS A 352 -24.82 12.13 -4.72
CA LYS A 352 -25.62 12.52 -3.54
C LYS A 352 -26.98 11.84 -3.49
N ARG A 353 -27.69 11.73 -4.62
CA ARG A 353 -28.96 11.00 -4.71
C ARG A 353 -28.80 9.49 -4.54
N CYS A 354 -27.73 8.92 -5.07
CA CYS A 354 -27.43 7.49 -4.89
C CYS A 354 -27.18 7.17 -3.41
N ARG A 355 -26.42 8.02 -2.70
CA ARG A 355 -26.19 7.89 -1.24
C ARG A 355 -27.47 8.01 -0.42
N ALA A 356 -28.36 8.94 -0.78
CA ALA A 356 -29.63 9.13 -0.06
C ALA A 356 -30.55 7.90 -0.14
N SER A 357 -30.35 7.03 -1.14
CA SER A 357 -31.10 5.80 -1.33
C SER A 357 -30.48 4.58 -0.63
N GLU A 358 -29.24 4.67 -0.12
CA GLU A 358 -28.62 3.60 0.66
C GLU A 358 -29.16 3.63 2.09
N THR A 359 -29.58 2.48 2.61
CA THR A 359 -29.97 2.36 4.02
C THR A 359 -28.76 2.67 4.90
N GLN A 360 -28.86 3.74 5.69
CA GLN A 360 -27.80 4.38 6.51
C GLN A 360 -27.17 3.54 7.64
N ASN A 361 -27.29 2.21 7.59
CA ASN A 361 -26.92 1.37 8.73
C ASN A 361 -25.67 0.53 8.45
N LYS A 362 -24.58 0.97 9.10
CA LYS A 362 -23.25 0.37 9.33
C LYS A 362 -22.12 0.87 8.41
N VAL A 363 -20.96 1.04 9.05
CA VAL A 363 -19.63 1.17 8.43
C VAL A 363 -19.35 -0.16 7.71
N ASP A 364 -19.86 -0.28 6.50
CA ASP A 364 -19.62 -1.39 5.59
C ASP A 364 -18.41 -1.02 4.71
N ALA A 365 -17.48 -1.96 4.54
CA ALA A 365 -16.34 -1.84 3.62
C ALA A 365 -16.80 -1.37 2.23
N ARG A 366 -17.94 -1.86 1.75
CA ARG A 366 -18.52 -1.47 0.46
C ARG A 366 -18.85 0.02 0.40
N ASN A 367 -19.50 0.55 1.43
CA ASN A 367 -19.86 1.97 1.48
C ASN A 367 -18.63 2.88 1.48
N ILE A 368 -17.55 2.48 2.17
CA ILE A 368 -16.29 3.21 2.18
C ILE A 368 -15.65 3.21 0.78
N PHE A 369 -15.51 2.04 0.15
CA PHE A 369 -14.91 1.98 -1.19
C PHE A 369 -15.79 2.63 -2.27
N HIS A 370 -17.13 2.57 -2.17
CA HIS A 370 -18.02 3.36 -3.04
C HIS A 370 -17.78 4.86 -2.89
N ARG A 371 -17.53 5.33 -1.65
CA ARG A 371 -17.18 6.74 -1.39
C ARG A 371 -15.83 7.10 -2.01
N VAL A 372 -14.83 6.22 -1.89
CA VAL A 372 -13.51 6.38 -2.54
C VAL A 372 -13.68 6.46 -4.07
N GLN A 373 -14.42 5.53 -4.67
CA GLN A 373 -14.69 5.50 -6.11
C GLN A 373 -15.42 6.75 -6.58
N GLU A 374 -16.42 7.23 -5.82
CA GLU A 374 -17.07 8.51 -6.08
C GLU A 374 -16.06 9.67 -6.13
N LEU A 375 -15.18 9.79 -5.13
CA LEU A 375 -14.19 10.86 -5.06
C LEU A 375 -13.27 10.83 -6.30
N ILE A 376 -12.83 9.63 -6.69
CA ILE A 376 -11.98 9.41 -7.88
C ILE A 376 -12.70 9.81 -9.17
N ILE A 377 -13.99 9.47 -9.31
CA ILE A 377 -14.83 9.82 -10.47
C ILE A 377 -15.09 11.33 -10.52
N ILE A 378 -15.23 12.00 -9.37
CA ILE A 378 -15.36 13.47 -9.33
C ILE A 378 -14.06 14.16 -9.74
N GLY A 379 -12.90 13.61 -9.33
CA GLY A 379 -11.58 14.04 -9.83
C GLY A 379 -10.99 15.30 -9.18
N ASP A 380 -11.56 15.80 -8.09
CA ASP A 380 -11.01 16.93 -7.31
C ASP A 380 -9.89 16.42 -6.39
N THR A 381 -8.63 16.66 -6.75
CA THR A 381 -7.43 16.07 -6.11
C THR A 381 -7.26 16.52 -4.65
N ASP A 382 -7.47 17.80 -4.36
CA ASP A 382 -7.41 18.35 -3.00
C ASP A 382 -8.53 17.79 -2.11
N ARG A 383 -9.72 17.64 -2.67
CA ARG A 383 -10.84 17.03 -1.96
C ARG A 383 -10.60 15.53 -1.73
N ILE A 384 -10.09 14.83 -2.73
CA ILE A 384 -9.70 13.41 -2.63
C ILE A 384 -8.73 13.24 -1.47
N ALA A 385 -7.65 14.03 -1.41
CA ALA A 385 -6.64 13.91 -0.35
C ALA A 385 -7.25 14.08 1.04
N ARG A 386 -7.98 15.18 1.27
CA ARG A 386 -8.59 15.46 2.59
C ARG A 386 -9.65 14.44 3.01
N GLU A 387 -10.54 14.06 2.09
CA GLU A 387 -11.60 13.12 2.40
C GLU A 387 -11.06 11.69 2.59
N LEU A 388 -10.05 11.28 1.84
CA LEU A 388 -9.40 9.98 2.05
C LEU A 388 -8.72 9.91 3.42
N LEU A 389 -8.03 10.96 3.85
CA LEU A 389 -7.45 11.02 5.18
C LEU A 389 -8.53 10.90 6.28
N ASN A 390 -9.65 11.61 6.12
CA ASN A 390 -10.77 11.51 7.05
C ASN A 390 -11.36 10.09 7.09
N LEU A 391 -11.56 9.45 5.93
CA LEU A 391 -12.06 8.07 5.86
C LEU A 391 -11.10 7.08 6.53
N VAL A 392 -9.78 7.25 6.37
CA VAL A 392 -8.76 6.46 7.08
C VAL A 392 -8.93 6.63 8.59
N ASN A 393 -8.98 7.87 9.08
CA ASN A 393 -9.13 8.16 10.51
C ASN A 393 -10.44 7.59 11.09
N ASP A 394 -11.57 7.73 10.38
CA ASP A 394 -12.87 7.22 10.80
C ASP A 394 -12.93 5.67 10.81
N SER A 395 -12.13 5.02 9.96
CA SER A 395 -12.05 3.56 9.87
C SER A 395 -11.22 2.90 10.98
N SER A 396 -10.58 3.68 11.86
CA SER A 396 -9.72 3.21 12.97
C SER A 396 -10.37 2.18 13.90
N SER A 397 -11.70 2.17 13.99
CA SER A 397 -12.47 1.19 14.78
C SER A 397 -12.44 -0.24 14.22
N ASN A 398 -12.29 -0.41 12.90
CA ASN A 398 -12.15 -1.72 12.27
C ASN A 398 -10.74 -1.85 11.67
N HIS A 399 -9.89 -2.58 12.38
CA HIS A 399 -8.47 -2.71 12.05
C HIS A 399 -8.23 -3.22 10.62
N LEU A 400 -9.02 -4.18 10.12
CA LEU A 400 -8.83 -4.74 8.78
C LEU A 400 -9.15 -3.71 7.68
N ILE A 401 -10.28 -3.00 7.82
CA ILE A 401 -10.69 -1.93 6.89
C ILE A 401 -9.65 -0.80 6.91
N HIS A 402 -9.24 -0.37 8.10
CA HIS A 402 -8.24 0.69 8.27
C HIS A 402 -6.94 0.36 7.55
N LEU A 403 -6.43 -0.87 7.68
CA LEU A 403 -5.18 -1.27 7.04
C LEU A 403 -5.27 -1.26 5.50
N HIS A 404 -6.37 -1.78 4.94
CA HIS A 404 -6.56 -1.77 3.48
C HIS A 404 -6.73 -0.35 2.95
N LEU A 405 -7.52 0.47 3.65
CA LEU A 405 -7.75 1.86 3.24
C LEU A 405 -6.49 2.71 3.37
N LEU A 406 -5.72 2.57 4.46
CA LEU A 406 -4.44 3.26 4.64
C LEU A 406 -3.44 2.86 3.57
N ARG A 407 -3.35 1.55 3.24
CA ARG A 407 -2.52 1.08 2.14
C ARG A 407 -2.97 1.72 0.82
N PHE A 408 -4.25 1.62 0.47
CA PHE A 408 -4.77 2.18 -0.77
C PHE A 408 -4.51 3.70 -0.84
N ALA A 409 -4.87 4.45 0.20
CA ALA A 409 -4.76 5.90 0.25
C ALA A 409 -3.30 6.35 0.10
N THR A 410 -2.35 5.73 0.83
CA THR A 410 -0.92 6.07 0.73
C THR A 410 -0.41 5.92 -0.69
N HIS A 411 -0.69 4.78 -1.32
CA HIS A 411 -0.21 4.51 -2.68
C HIS A 411 -0.95 5.32 -3.75
N PHE A 412 -2.23 5.64 -3.53
CA PHE A 412 -3.01 6.43 -4.47
C PHE A 412 -2.64 7.91 -4.42
N ILE A 413 -2.47 8.50 -3.24
CA ILE A 413 -2.01 9.90 -3.13
C ILE A 413 -0.59 10.04 -3.68
N ASP A 414 0.30 9.08 -3.42
CA ASP A 414 1.62 9.09 -4.04
C ASP A 414 1.55 8.99 -5.57
N LEU A 415 0.64 8.18 -6.13
CA LEU A 415 0.40 8.14 -7.58
C LEU A 415 -0.06 9.51 -8.12
N LEU A 416 -0.90 10.25 -7.40
CA LEU A 416 -1.31 11.60 -7.80
C LEU A 416 -0.14 12.59 -7.78
N VAL A 417 0.76 12.49 -6.78
CA VAL A 417 2.00 13.28 -6.75
C VAL A 417 2.90 12.94 -7.94
N GLN A 418 3.08 11.66 -8.26
CA GLN A 418 3.86 11.22 -9.42
C GLN A 418 3.29 11.70 -10.76
N LEU A 419 1.98 11.93 -10.83
CA LEU A 419 1.28 12.50 -11.98
C LEU A 419 1.32 14.03 -12.04
N ASN A 420 2.02 14.70 -11.10
CA ASN A 420 2.07 16.16 -10.95
C ASN A 420 0.69 16.81 -10.76
N LEU A 421 -0.24 16.12 -10.09
CA LEU A 421 -1.60 16.60 -9.84
C LEU A 421 -1.76 17.33 -8.48
N ASP A 422 -0.63 17.68 -7.86
CA ASP A 422 -0.48 18.49 -6.63
C ASP A 422 -1.52 18.21 -5.53
N PRO A 423 -1.71 16.95 -5.07
CA PRO A 423 -2.42 16.74 -3.82
C PRO A 423 -1.61 17.36 -2.68
N SER A 424 -2.27 17.98 -1.70
CA SER A 424 -1.60 18.55 -0.51
C SER A 424 -0.55 17.58 0.08
N ASN A 425 0.73 17.97 0.00
CA ASN A 425 1.87 17.17 0.45
C ASN A 425 1.74 16.76 1.94
N ASP A 426 1.14 17.62 2.77
CA ASP A 426 0.88 17.36 4.18
C ASP A 426 0.02 16.10 4.41
N VAL A 427 -0.93 15.85 3.52
CA VAL A 427 -1.78 14.66 3.57
C VAL A 427 -0.95 13.41 3.26
N LEU A 428 -0.10 13.46 2.23
CA LEU A 428 0.78 12.33 1.90
C LEU A 428 1.71 12.01 3.06
N TYR A 429 2.30 13.01 3.73
CA TYR A 429 3.15 12.78 4.90
C TYR A 429 2.39 12.11 6.03
N THR A 430 1.19 12.60 6.34
CA THR A 430 0.37 12.02 7.41
C THR A 430 0.03 10.56 7.12
N LEU A 431 -0.28 10.22 5.87
CA LEU A 431 -0.57 8.85 5.45
C LEU A 431 0.68 7.97 5.45
N LEU A 432 1.81 8.45 4.93
CA LEU A 432 3.09 7.72 4.93
C LEU A 432 3.54 7.44 6.36
N ASP A 433 3.41 8.41 7.26
CA ASP A 433 3.81 8.25 8.65
C ASP A 433 3.02 7.13 9.35
N ALA A 434 1.68 7.20 9.26
CA ALA A 434 0.81 6.15 9.78
C ALA A 434 1.11 4.79 9.10
N TYR A 435 1.40 4.77 7.81
CA TYR A 435 1.72 3.55 7.07
C TYR A 435 3.04 2.92 7.52
N ILE A 436 4.09 3.73 7.74
CA ILE A 436 5.39 3.28 8.26
C ILE A 436 5.23 2.67 9.65
N GLU A 437 4.47 3.30 10.55
CA GLU A 437 4.19 2.74 11.88
C GLU A 437 3.50 1.37 11.80
N GLN A 438 2.56 1.18 10.86
CA GLN A 438 1.91 -0.11 10.63
C GLN A 438 2.88 -1.15 10.02
N LEU A 439 3.84 -0.74 9.19
CA LEU A 439 4.87 -1.65 8.65
C LEU A 439 5.80 -2.14 9.77
N ILE A 440 6.20 -1.25 10.67
CA ILE A 440 7.06 -1.57 11.82
C ILE A 440 6.34 -2.54 12.76
N SER A 441 5.10 -2.23 13.16
CA SER A 441 4.33 -3.08 14.09
C SER A 441 4.06 -4.50 13.54
N ARG A 442 4.02 -4.65 12.21
CA ARG A 442 3.82 -5.94 11.52
C ARG A 442 5.13 -6.66 11.17
N GLY A 443 6.29 -6.13 11.57
CA GLY A 443 7.60 -6.73 11.32
C GLY A 443 8.05 -6.66 9.86
N LYS A 444 7.49 -5.76 9.04
CA LYS A 444 7.85 -5.57 7.62
C LYS A 444 8.96 -4.54 7.47
N LEU A 445 10.07 -4.81 8.16
CA LEU A 445 11.13 -3.83 8.39
C LEU A 445 11.95 -3.51 7.12
N SER A 446 12.06 -4.45 6.18
CA SER A 446 12.89 -4.30 4.96
C SER A 446 12.43 -3.21 4.00
N VAL A 447 11.16 -2.78 4.11
CA VAL A 447 10.56 -1.76 3.24
C VAL A 447 10.47 -0.39 3.91
N VAL A 448 10.79 -0.27 5.21
CA VAL A 448 10.70 1.01 5.95
C VAL A 448 11.56 2.09 5.29
N ALA A 449 12.81 1.76 4.93
CA ALA A 449 13.72 2.66 4.23
C ALA A 449 13.17 3.17 2.88
N LEU A 450 12.37 2.36 2.18
CA LEU A 450 11.76 2.75 0.91
C LEU A 450 10.69 3.84 1.13
N TYR A 451 9.81 3.67 2.12
CA TYR A 451 8.74 4.64 2.38
C TYR A 451 9.25 5.90 3.08
N THR A 452 10.24 5.79 3.98
CA THR A 452 10.84 6.98 4.61
C THR A 452 11.55 7.87 3.60
N SER A 453 12.18 7.30 2.57
CA SER A 453 12.83 8.08 1.48
C SER A 453 11.87 8.93 0.63
N ARG A 454 10.55 8.76 0.80
CA ARG A 454 9.52 9.51 0.08
C ARG A 454 8.96 10.69 0.86
N LEU A 455 9.30 10.81 2.14
CA LEU A 455 9.03 12.03 2.89
C LEU A 455 9.92 13.16 2.33
N THR A 456 9.46 14.42 2.36
CA THR A 456 10.29 15.55 1.88
C THR A 456 10.99 16.30 3.00
N ASP A 457 10.53 16.17 4.23
CA ASP A 457 11.14 16.85 5.38
C ASP A 457 12.35 16.03 5.87
N GLU A 458 13.56 16.52 5.59
CA GLU A 458 14.81 15.89 5.99
C GLU A 458 14.92 15.69 7.51
N GLY A 459 14.37 16.62 8.32
CA GLY A 459 14.36 16.50 9.78
C GLY A 459 13.46 15.35 10.25
N LEU A 460 12.26 15.25 9.67
CA LEU A 460 11.33 14.17 9.99
C LEU A 460 11.83 12.80 9.51
N ILE A 461 12.44 12.73 8.32
CA ILE A 461 13.11 11.53 7.80
C ILE A 461 14.13 11.03 8.81
N THR A 462 14.99 11.95 9.27
CA THR A 462 16.06 11.66 10.22
C THR A 462 15.49 11.13 11.53
N GLN A 463 14.51 11.84 12.09
CA GLN A 463 13.85 11.46 13.34
C GLN A 463 13.18 10.08 13.24
N LYS A 464 12.36 9.85 12.21
CA LYS A 464 11.58 8.62 12.08
C LYS A 464 12.45 7.40 11.85
N TYR A 465 13.50 7.53 11.03
CA TYR A 465 14.43 6.43 10.82
C TYR A 465 15.31 6.17 12.04
N ALA A 466 15.69 7.21 12.79
CA ALA A 466 16.38 7.05 14.08
C ALA A 466 15.49 6.33 15.10
N ASP A 467 14.24 6.73 15.26
CA ASP A 467 13.27 6.07 16.15
C ASP A 467 13.07 4.59 15.78
N PHE A 468 13.03 4.28 14.48
CA PHE A 468 12.99 2.91 13.98
C PHE A 468 14.23 2.10 14.38
N LEU A 469 15.44 2.67 14.23
CA LEU A 469 16.69 2.01 14.63
C LEU A 469 16.80 1.79 16.15
N LEU A 470 16.26 2.72 16.95
CA LEU A 470 16.19 2.60 18.41
C LEU A 470 15.24 1.49 18.86
N ALA A 471 14.07 1.39 18.23
CA ALA A 471 13.08 0.35 18.51
C ALA A 471 13.55 -1.05 18.07
N LEU A 472 14.61 -1.15 17.26
CA LEU A 472 15.08 -2.40 16.69
C LEU A 472 15.89 -3.24 17.70
N GLU A 473 15.26 -4.25 18.28
CA GLU A 473 15.90 -5.28 19.10
C GLU A 473 16.54 -6.39 18.25
N ALA A 474 17.61 -6.05 17.51
CA ALA A 474 18.35 -7.01 16.67
C ALA A 474 19.82 -7.18 17.10
N ASP A 475 20.56 -8.04 16.40
CA ASP A 475 22.01 -8.12 16.50
C ASP A 475 22.69 -7.02 15.67
N LYS A 476 24.01 -6.84 15.85
CA LYS A 476 24.79 -5.79 15.18
C LYS A 476 24.74 -5.91 13.66
N GLN A 477 24.79 -7.13 13.11
CA GLN A 477 24.80 -7.32 11.66
C GLN A 477 23.46 -6.92 11.05
N THR A 478 22.35 -7.37 11.62
CA THR A 478 21.00 -7.01 11.14
C THR A 478 20.77 -5.49 11.18
N ARG A 479 21.27 -4.78 12.21
CA ARG A 479 21.22 -3.31 12.24
C ARG A 479 21.97 -2.69 11.06
N TYR A 480 23.17 -3.18 10.78
CA TYR A 480 23.99 -2.69 9.68
C TYR A 480 23.34 -2.98 8.33
N ASP A 481 22.69 -4.13 8.17
CA ASP A 481 21.94 -4.44 6.94
C ASP A 481 20.80 -3.43 6.68
N PHE A 482 20.15 -2.90 7.73
CA PHE A 482 19.14 -1.83 7.57
C PHE A 482 19.77 -0.48 7.25
N ILE A 483 20.92 -0.15 7.81
CA ILE A 483 21.66 1.07 7.46
C ILE A 483 22.12 1.00 5.98
N ASP A 484 22.62 -0.15 5.53
CA ASP A 484 22.95 -0.41 4.12
C ASP A 484 21.73 -0.22 3.20
N LEU A 485 20.53 -0.63 3.66
CA LEU A 485 19.29 -0.42 2.92
C LEU A 485 18.91 1.07 2.86
N ALA A 486 19.07 1.81 3.96
CA ALA A 486 18.86 3.25 3.99
C ALA A 486 19.82 3.99 3.04
N GLU A 487 21.09 3.60 3.04
CA GLU A 487 22.12 4.20 2.19
C GLU A 487 21.81 3.98 0.70
N LYS A 488 21.39 2.76 0.33
CA LYS A 488 20.93 2.44 -1.05
C LYS A 488 19.73 3.27 -1.49
N ARG A 489 18.94 3.80 -0.55
CA ARG A 489 17.77 4.65 -0.82
C ARG A 489 18.11 6.14 -0.79
N GLY A 490 19.37 6.51 -0.56
CA GLY A 490 19.83 7.90 -0.54
C GLY A 490 19.47 8.66 0.74
N LEU A 491 19.20 7.96 1.84
CA LEU A 491 18.98 8.60 3.14
C LEU A 491 20.30 9.11 3.72
N ASP A 492 20.24 10.22 4.46
CA ASP A 492 21.40 10.80 5.12
C ASP A 492 21.78 10.00 6.38
N ILE A 493 22.65 9.01 6.17
CA ILE A 493 23.13 8.12 7.21
C ILE A 493 23.88 8.87 8.31
N PHE A 494 24.59 9.95 7.98
CA PHE A 494 25.40 10.69 8.95
C PHE A 494 24.50 11.32 10.02
N ASN A 495 23.47 12.05 9.60
CA ASN A 495 22.55 12.71 10.51
C ASN A 495 21.67 11.69 11.26
N ILE A 496 21.18 10.66 10.56
CA ILE A 496 20.36 9.59 11.17
C ILE A 496 21.10 8.91 12.32
N LEU A 497 22.36 8.49 12.11
CA LEU A 497 23.12 7.78 13.14
C LEU A 497 23.52 8.69 14.30
N SER A 498 23.79 9.96 14.02
CA SER A 498 24.06 10.96 15.06
C SER A 498 22.84 11.16 15.95
N ASP A 499 21.66 11.39 15.36
CA ASP A 499 20.40 11.55 16.09
C ASP A 499 20.02 10.28 16.87
N THR A 500 20.22 9.10 16.26
CA THR A 500 20.01 7.81 16.94
C THR A 500 20.87 7.72 18.20
N TYR A 501 22.16 8.08 18.11
CA TYR A 501 23.06 8.10 19.26
C TYR A 501 22.62 9.11 20.34
N PHE A 502 22.30 10.34 19.95
CA PHE A 502 21.91 11.38 20.91
C PHE A 502 20.59 11.03 21.61
N ASN A 503 19.62 10.48 20.89
CA ASN A 503 18.35 10.06 21.47
C ASN A 503 18.51 8.88 22.45
N ASP A 504 19.36 7.89 22.14
CA ASP A 504 19.64 6.75 23.04
C ASP A 504 20.38 7.16 24.33
N THR A 505 21.26 8.17 24.22
CA THR A 505 22.20 8.51 25.31
C THR A 505 21.83 9.76 26.12
N SER A 506 20.96 10.63 25.63
CA SER A 506 20.62 11.94 26.23
C SER A 506 20.21 11.84 27.70
N ASP A 507 19.28 10.96 28.03
CA ASP A 507 18.76 10.76 29.41
C ASP A 507 19.82 10.21 30.37
N ALA A 508 20.75 9.41 29.86
CA ALA A 508 21.79 8.81 30.68
C ALA A 508 22.98 9.76 30.88
N LEU A 509 23.38 10.49 29.83
CA LEU A 509 24.53 11.39 29.83
C LEU A 509 24.23 12.78 30.41
N SER A 510 22.95 13.16 30.53
CA SER A 510 22.52 14.40 31.19
C SER A 510 22.51 14.30 32.72
N LYS A 511 22.41 13.10 33.28
CA LYS A 511 22.45 12.87 34.73
C LYS A 511 23.87 13.09 35.27
N GLU A 512 23.97 13.87 36.35
CA GLU A 512 25.23 14.07 37.08
C GLU A 512 25.94 12.75 37.36
N ILE A 513 27.25 12.76 37.15
CA ILE A 513 28.09 11.59 37.40
C ILE A 513 28.21 11.42 38.91
N GLN A 514 27.61 10.36 39.45
CA GLN A 514 27.85 9.94 40.82
C GLN A 514 29.27 9.34 40.92
N SER A 515 30.27 10.21 41.07
CA SER A 515 31.68 9.82 41.19
C SER A 515 31.93 9.11 42.52
N LEU A 516 32.78 8.09 42.50
CA LEU A 516 33.31 7.51 43.73
C LEU A 516 34.04 8.59 44.55
N SER A 517 33.77 8.67 45.85
CA SER A 517 34.44 9.66 46.71
C SER A 517 35.88 9.26 47.04
N ARG A 518 36.16 7.95 47.09
CA ARG A 518 37.50 7.39 47.34
C ARG A 518 37.56 5.95 46.84
N MET A 519 38.71 5.56 46.28
CA MET A 519 39.01 4.19 45.86
C MET A 519 40.09 3.61 46.76
N GLU A 520 39.73 2.68 47.65
CA GLU A 520 40.68 2.06 48.59
C GLU A 520 41.43 0.88 47.97
N THR A 521 40.81 0.17 47.03
CA THR A 521 41.40 -0.95 46.29
C THR A 521 41.03 -0.84 44.82
N LEU A 522 41.91 -1.35 43.93
CA LEU A 522 41.61 -1.38 42.51
C LEU A 522 40.39 -2.26 42.24
N PRO A 523 39.45 -1.80 41.38
CA PRO A 523 38.28 -2.57 41.01
C PRO A 523 38.69 -3.85 40.27
N LEU A 524 38.04 -4.96 40.62
CA LEU A 524 38.27 -6.26 40.00
C LEU A 524 37.25 -6.49 38.89
N PHE A 525 37.67 -7.22 37.85
CA PHE A 525 36.78 -7.63 36.77
C PHE A 525 35.88 -8.77 37.26
N THR A 526 34.59 -8.49 37.35
CA THR A 526 33.57 -9.46 37.74
C THR A 526 32.86 -10.07 36.53
N GLY A 527 33.07 -9.49 35.34
CA GLY A 527 32.37 -9.86 34.11
C GLY A 527 30.91 -9.42 34.07
N ARG A 528 30.43 -8.66 35.05
CA ARG A 528 29.03 -8.20 35.12
C ARG A 528 28.94 -6.76 34.63
N VAL A 529 28.19 -6.55 33.56
CA VAL A 529 27.88 -5.21 33.02
C VAL A 529 26.39 -4.99 33.18
N SER A 530 25.99 -3.83 33.70
CA SER A 530 24.57 -3.51 33.87
C SER A 530 23.89 -3.34 32.50
N GLU A 531 22.59 -3.64 32.41
CA GLU A 531 21.84 -3.46 31.15
C GLU A 531 21.90 -2.02 30.64
N GLN A 532 21.90 -1.04 31.54
CA GLN A 532 22.03 0.37 31.18
C GLN A 532 23.39 0.67 30.54
N ASP A 533 24.48 0.14 31.10
CA ASP A 533 25.82 0.35 30.53
C ASP A 533 25.98 -0.42 29.21
N GLN A 534 25.37 -1.60 29.06
CA GLN A 534 25.35 -2.34 27.79
C GLN A 534 24.64 -1.56 26.68
N ARG A 535 23.50 -0.90 26.98
CA ARG A 535 22.81 -0.01 26.03
C ARG A 535 23.70 1.16 25.60
N LEU A 536 24.37 1.82 26.55
CA LEU A 536 25.30 2.92 26.24
C LEU A 536 26.49 2.48 25.39
N ILE A 537 27.04 1.29 25.65
CA ILE A 537 28.12 0.73 24.84
C ILE A 537 27.62 0.42 23.43
N ARG A 538 26.42 -0.15 23.30
CA ARG A 538 25.77 -0.41 22.02
C ARG A 538 25.49 0.89 21.25
N ALA A 539 25.16 1.99 21.92
CA ALA A 539 24.92 3.27 21.25
C ALA A 539 26.15 3.78 20.46
N ILE A 540 27.37 3.48 20.92
CA ILE A 540 28.62 3.82 20.21
C ILE A 540 28.74 3.05 18.88
N GLU A 541 28.04 1.92 18.72
CA GLU A 541 28.02 1.17 17.46
C GLU A 541 27.44 1.98 16.30
N TRP A 542 26.54 2.94 16.59
CA TRP A 542 25.94 3.81 15.58
C TRP A 542 26.99 4.74 14.96
N LEU A 543 27.84 5.37 15.79
CA LEU A 543 28.88 6.29 15.33
C LEU A 543 30.10 5.57 14.72
N THR A 544 30.26 4.26 14.97
CA THR A 544 31.38 3.46 14.45
C THR A 544 31.05 2.72 13.14
N TYR A 545 29.85 2.93 12.59
CA TYR A 545 29.45 2.37 11.29
C TYR A 545 30.29 2.95 10.14
N SER A 546 30.37 4.28 10.03
CA SER A 546 31.09 4.96 8.94
C SER A 546 32.43 5.54 9.41
N PRO A 547 33.53 5.36 8.65
CA PRO A 547 34.83 5.99 8.95
C PRO A 547 34.78 7.51 9.09
N GLN A 548 33.84 8.18 8.42
CA GLN A 548 33.67 9.63 8.49
C GLN A 548 33.31 10.13 9.89
N GLN A 549 32.69 9.28 10.72
CA GLN A 549 32.25 9.60 12.08
C GLN A 549 33.24 9.14 13.15
N TYR A 550 34.38 8.57 12.79
CA TYR A 550 35.33 8.02 13.77
C TYR A 550 35.86 9.05 14.76
N HIS A 551 36.06 10.29 14.33
CA HIS A 551 36.48 11.37 15.21
C HIS A 551 35.41 11.66 16.28
N ASP A 552 34.15 11.84 15.87
CA ASP A 552 33.03 12.09 16.79
C ASP A 552 32.76 10.87 17.70
N ALA A 553 32.83 9.66 17.13
CA ALA A 553 32.71 8.41 17.88
C ALA A 553 33.77 8.32 18.99
N LEU A 554 35.00 8.74 18.71
CA LEU A 554 36.10 8.72 19.67
C LEU A 554 35.87 9.71 20.82
N ILE A 555 35.40 10.92 20.52
CA ILE A 555 35.04 11.94 21.53
C ILE A 555 33.93 11.40 22.45
N GLN A 556 32.87 10.85 21.86
CA GLN A 556 31.74 10.29 22.62
C GLN A 556 32.15 9.06 23.44
N CYS A 557 33.01 8.21 22.88
CA CYS A 557 33.56 7.05 23.56
C CYS A 557 34.39 7.46 24.79
N ASN A 558 35.25 8.47 24.66
CA ASN A 558 36.03 9.03 25.77
C ASN A 558 35.14 9.63 26.86
N ARG A 559 34.06 10.32 26.48
CA ARG A 559 33.05 10.78 27.45
C ARG A 559 32.42 9.62 28.22
N LEU A 560 32.11 8.52 27.55
CA LEU A 560 31.59 7.32 28.21
C LEU A 560 32.64 6.65 29.11
N PHE A 561 33.92 6.60 28.69
CA PHE A 561 35.02 6.13 29.54
C PHE A 561 35.14 6.93 30.82
N ARG A 562 35.13 8.28 30.76
CA ARG A 562 35.16 9.14 31.95
C ARG A 562 34.05 8.76 32.92
N ARG A 563 32.81 8.64 32.43
CA ARG A 563 31.65 8.29 33.25
C ARG A 563 31.78 6.90 33.89
N LEU A 564 32.14 5.88 33.12
CA LEU A 564 32.24 4.50 33.62
C LEU A 564 33.38 4.37 34.64
N LEU A 565 34.54 4.98 34.38
CA LEU A 565 35.70 4.90 35.25
C LEU A 565 35.51 5.70 36.56
N LEU A 566 34.84 6.86 36.52
CA LEU A 566 34.49 7.62 37.73
C LEU A 566 33.53 6.85 38.64
N GLN A 567 32.68 5.99 38.08
CA GLN A 567 31.79 5.08 38.82
C GLN A 567 32.47 3.77 39.24
N GLY A 568 33.72 3.53 38.84
CA GLY A 568 34.46 2.28 39.11
C GLY A 568 34.01 1.07 38.28
N LYS A 569 33.22 1.27 37.23
CA LYS A 569 32.66 0.20 36.37
C LYS A 569 33.65 -0.26 35.31
N VAL A 570 34.70 -0.95 35.74
CA VAL A 570 35.80 -1.37 34.83
C VAL A 570 35.43 -2.48 33.86
N ASP A 571 34.48 -3.35 34.21
CA ASP A 571 33.95 -4.38 33.29
C ASP A 571 33.28 -3.75 32.06
N ALA A 572 32.48 -2.70 32.28
CA ALA A 572 31.83 -1.94 31.21
C ALA A 572 32.85 -1.20 30.33
N ALA A 573 33.86 -0.58 30.95
CA ALA A 573 34.94 0.09 30.23
C ALA A 573 35.76 -0.90 29.37
N LYS A 574 36.03 -2.10 29.89
CA LYS A 574 36.68 -3.17 29.11
C LYS A 574 35.83 -3.59 27.91
N GLN A 575 34.53 -3.79 28.10
CA GLN A 575 33.63 -4.15 27.01
C GLN A 575 33.54 -3.04 25.95
N LEU A 576 33.51 -1.77 26.36
CA LEU A 576 33.57 -0.63 25.45
C LEU A 576 34.85 -0.63 24.62
N MET A 577 36.01 -0.88 25.26
CA MET A 577 37.29 -0.94 24.54
C MET A 577 37.30 -2.05 23.48
N GLN A 578 36.64 -3.18 23.76
CA GLN A 578 36.58 -4.32 22.84
C GLN A 578 35.57 -4.15 21.69
N SER A 579 34.57 -3.28 21.83
CA SER A 579 33.55 -3.07 20.79
C SER A 579 34.02 -2.14 19.66
N LEU A 580 35.10 -1.38 19.87
CA LEU A 580 35.60 -0.40 18.93
C LEU A 580 36.38 -1.02 17.76
N PRO A 581 36.23 -0.51 16.53
CA PRO A 581 37.08 -0.91 15.41
C PRO A 581 38.55 -0.52 15.66
N PRO A 582 39.53 -1.41 15.37
CA PRO A 582 40.95 -1.07 15.55
C PRO A 582 41.41 0.09 14.66
N ALA A 583 40.71 0.33 13.55
CA ALA A 583 40.98 1.44 12.62
C ALA A 583 40.56 2.82 13.16
N ILE A 584 39.79 2.90 14.26
CA ILE A 584 39.31 4.17 14.81
C ILE A 584 40.44 5.12 15.22
N ILE A 585 41.57 4.55 15.67
CA ILE A 585 42.77 5.29 16.05
C ILE A 585 43.59 5.68 14.81
N GLN A 586 43.61 4.82 13.78
CA GLN A 586 44.41 5.02 12.57
C GLN A 586 43.81 6.07 11.63
N ALA A 587 42.48 6.23 11.62
CA ALA A 587 41.79 7.18 10.75
C ALA A 587 42.05 8.65 11.16
N ASP A 588 42.19 8.93 12.45
CA ASP A 588 42.46 10.27 12.99
C ASP A 588 43.95 10.67 12.85
N ASP A 589 44.84 9.68 12.62
CA ASP A 589 46.28 9.85 12.36
C ASP A 589 46.61 10.15 10.88
N THR A 590 45.61 10.28 9.98
CA THR A 590 45.83 10.40 8.52
C THR A 590 46.26 11.78 7.98
N MET A 591 46.69 12.70 8.85
CA MET A 591 47.39 13.92 8.43
C MET A 591 48.90 13.72 8.65
N ASP A 592 49.61 13.29 7.60
CA ASP A 592 51.07 13.09 7.55
C ASP A 592 51.85 14.12 8.39
N GLY A 593 52.33 13.70 9.57
CA GLY A 593 53.28 14.46 10.40
C GLY A 593 52.70 15.39 11.47
N ALA A 594 51.38 15.40 11.72
CA ALA A 594 50.79 16.14 12.84
C ALA A 594 50.89 15.37 14.18
N GLU A 595 50.98 16.09 15.31
CA GLU A 595 50.84 15.46 16.63
C GLU A 595 49.45 14.81 16.75
N PRO A 596 49.35 13.62 17.38
CA PRO A 596 48.08 12.93 17.54
C PRO A 596 47.06 13.82 18.27
N SER A 597 45.81 13.78 17.80
CA SER A 597 44.73 14.58 18.37
C SER A 597 44.53 14.27 19.87
N GLN A 598 44.05 15.25 20.64
CA GLN A 598 43.80 15.05 22.07
C GLN A 598 42.84 13.87 22.35
N PRO A 599 41.73 13.66 21.60
CA PRO A 599 40.88 12.48 21.76
C PRO A 599 41.61 11.14 21.58
N VAL A 600 42.54 11.06 20.62
CA VAL A 600 43.37 9.86 20.41
C VAL A 600 44.28 9.61 21.61
N LEU A 601 44.97 10.64 22.07
CA LEU A 601 45.85 10.55 23.24
C LEU A 601 45.09 10.10 24.50
N GLU A 602 43.92 10.69 24.74
CA GLU A 602 43.05 10.33 25.85
C GLU A 602 42.60 8.86 25.78
N HIS A 603 42.19 8.41 24.59
CA HIS A 603 41.75 7.03 24.40
C HIS A 603 42.88 6.01 24.67
N VAL A 604 44.08 6.29 24.18
CA VAL A 604 45.28 5.46 24.43
C VAL A 604 45.64 5.41 25.92
N GLN A 605 45.44 6.51 26.65
CA GLN A 605 45.66 6.56 28.09
C GLN A 605 44.61 5.77 28.88
N TYR A 606 43.35 5.69 28.41
CA TYR A 606 42.36 4.78 28.99
C TYR A 606 42.68 3.32 28.72
N ARG A 607 43.15 2.99 27.51
CA ARG A 607 43.64 1.64 27.18
C ARG A 607 44.79 1.22 28.09
N SER A 608 45.76 2.11 28.28
CA SER A 608 46.90 1.86 29.16
C SER A 608 46.47 1.59 30.61
N LEU A 609 45.47 2.33 31.12
CA LEU A 609 44.90 2.06 32.45
C LEU A 609 44.22 0.69 32.50
N LEU A 610 43.36 0.36 31.53
CA LEU A 610 42.64 -0.92 31.50
C LEU A 610 43.61 -2.11 31.38
N ASP A 611 44.68 -1.98 30.60
CA ASP A 611 45.74 -2.98 30.50
C ASP A 611 46.43 -3.19 31.86
N CYS A 612 46.75 -2.12 32.58
CA CYS A 612 47.30 -2.20 33.94
C CYS A 612 46.33 -2.91 34.91
N LEU A 613 45.04 -2.58 34.85
CA LEU A 613 44.02 -3.20 35.69
C LEU A 613 43.87 -4.69 35.38
N LEU A 614 43.89 -5.06 34.09
CA LEU A 614 43.79 -6.45 33.65
C LEU A 614 45.00 -7.27 34.11
N LEU A 615 46.22 -6.74 33.90
CA LEU A 615 47.45 -7.36 34.40
C LEU A 615 47.40 -7.53 35.92
N TYR A 616 46.96 -6.51 36.66
CA TYR A 616 46.80 -6.61 38.11
C TYR A 616 45.78 -7.66 38.54
N ALA A 617 44.62 -7.72 37.88
CA ALA A 617 43.60 -8.72 38.19
C ALA A 617 44.10 -10.14 37.94
N THR A 618 44.74 -10.37 36.78
CA THR A 618 45.35 -11.67 36.46
C THR A 618 46.46 -12.06 37.45
N TRP A 619 47.30 -11.11 37.84
CA TRP A 619 48.31 -11.32 38.87
C TRP A 619 47.68 -11.69 40.21
N LYS A 620 46.64 -10.96 40.64
CA LYS A 620 45.96 -11.18 41.92
C LYS A 620 45.28 -12.54 41.99
N ASP A 621 44.65 -12.99 40.90
CA ASP A 621 44.03 -14.31 40.82
C ASP A 621 45.06 -15.44 40.94
N VAL A 622 46.24 -15.28 40.36
CA VAL A 622 47.33 -16.27 40.43
C VAL A 622 48.06 -16.20 41.79
N ALA A 623 48.28 -15.01 42.34
CA ALA A 623 49.00 -14.81 43.59
C ALA A 623 48.21 -15.25 44.83
N ILE A 624 46.87 -15.24 44.78
CA ILE A 624 45.99 -15.66 45.90
C ILE A 624 45.70 -17.17 45.88
N GLN A 625 45.98 -17.88 44.78
CA GLN A 625 45.85 -19.34 44.69
C GLN A 625 47.01 -20.07 45.39
N GLU A 626 47.14 -19.92 46.71
CA GLU A 626 47.91 -20.89 47.50
C GLU A 626 47.14 -22.23 47.60
N PRO A 627 47.75 -23.38 47.27
CA PRO A 627 47.08 -24.67 47.39
C PRO A 627 46.89 -25.03 48.87
N LYS A 628 45.63 -25.01 49.32
CA LYS A 628 45.20 -25.60 50.59
C LYS A 628 44.96 -27.09 50.39
N GLU A 629 45.98 -27.93 50.62
CA GLU A 629 45.86 -29.26 51.27
C GLU A 629 47.20 -30.05 51.24
N ASP A 630 47.48 -30.72 52.36
CA ASP A 630 48.79 -31.26 52.74
C ASP A 630 48.83 -32.79 52.64
N THR A 631 48.94 -33.34 51.42
CA THR A 631 49.17 -34.78 51.20
C THR A 631 50.43 -35.08 50.39
N LEU A 632 51.12 -36.18 50.73
CA LEU A 632 52.47 -36.50 50.23
C LEU A 632 52.55 -36.71 48.70
N ALA A 633 51.45 -37.15 48.05
CA ALA A 633 51.34 -37.25 46.59
C ALA A 633 51.24 -35.88 45.89
N HIS A 634 50.74 -34.87 46.61
CA HIS A 634 50.64 -33.47 46.17
C HIS A 634 52.03 -32.82 46.08
N ARG A 635 53.01 -33.24 46.89
CA ARG A 635 54.35 -32.63 46.97
C ARG A 635 55.17 -32.76 45.67
N VAL A 636 55.06 -33.87 44.94
CA VAL A 636 55.83 -34.07 43.69
C VAL A 636 55.19 -33.31 42.52
N ALA A 637 53.86 -33.23 42.47
CA ALA A 637 53.15 -32.38 41.52
C ALA A 637 53.31 -30.88 41.84
N LEU A 638 53.38 -30.54 43.14
CA LEU A 638 53.68 -29.20 43.66
C LEU A 638 55.06 -28.70 43.25
N TYR A 639 56.12 -29.50 43.22
CA TYR A 639 57.44 -28.97 42.83
C TYR A 639 57.52 -28.56 41.34
N ALA A 640 56.84 -29.27 40.44
CA ALA A 640 56.74 -28.91 39.03
C ALA A 640 55.78 -27.71 38.82
N LYS A 641 54.57 -27.75 39.40
CA LYS A 641 53.61 -26.63 39.34
C LYS A 641 54.06 -25.39 40.10
N ALA A 642 54.83 -25.52 41.18
CA ALA A 642 55.36 -24.40 41.95
C ALA A 642 56.53 -23.75 41.21
N SER A 643 57.38 -24.50 40.50
CA SER A 643 58.42 -23.89 39.64
C SER A 643 57.83 -23.16 38.43
N GLU A 644 56.73 -23.65 37.87
CA GLU A 644 56.06 -23.03 36.71
C GLU A 644 55.17 -21.87 37.16
N GLY A 645 54.43 -22.04 38.25
CA GLY A 645 53.62 -21.00 38.88
C GLY A 645 54.46 -19.86 39.48
N THR A 646 55.63 -20.12 40.06
CA THR A 646 56.55 -19.04 40.51
C THR A 646 57.16 -18.28 39.33
N LYS A 647 57.49 -18.96 38.22
CA LYS A 647 57.90 -18.28 36.99
C LYS A 647 56.78 -17.42 36.42
N GLN A 648 55.55 -17.93 36.40
CA GLN A 648 54.38 -17.21 35.92
C GLN A 648 54.02 -16.02 36.81
N VAL A 649 54.08 -16.17 38.14
CA VAL A 649 53.92 -15.07 39.09
C VAL A 649 55.03 -14.05 38.87
N ARG A 650 56.28 -14.46 38.65
CA ARG A 650 57.38 -13.53 38.39
C ARG A 650 57.19 -12.74 37.10
N THR A 651 56.86 -13.39 35.99
CA THR A 651 56.60 -12.71 34.71
C THR A 651 55.41 -11.76 34.81
N LEU A 652 54.30 -12.20 35.40
CA LEU A 652 53.12 -11.34 35.60
C LEU A 652 53.39 -10.19 36.57
N THR A 653 54.22 -10.41 37.60
CA THR A 653 54.63 -9.33 38.50
C THR A 653 55.45 -8.30 37.75
N ASP A 654 56.48 -8.73 37.02
CA ASP A 654 57.35 -7.84 36.23
C ASP A 654 56.55 -7.07 35.16
N GLU A 655 55.62 -7.72 34.46
CA GLU A 655 54.76 -7.10 33.47
C GLU A 655 53.79 -6.08 34.08
N ALA A 656 53.13 -6.43 35.19
CA ALA A 656 52.19 -5.55 35.86
C ALA A 656 52.89 -4.35 36.54
N THR A 657 54.03 -4.56 37.20
CA THR A 657 54.80 -3.45 37.82
C THR A 657 55.36 -2.51 36.76
N THR A 658 55.92 -3.04 35.67
CA THR A 658 56.42 -2.23 34.55
C THR A 658 55.29 -1.39 33.92
N ALA A 659 54.12 -1.99 33.71
CA ALA A 659 52.97 -1.27 33.16
C ALA A 659 52.47 -0.16 34.12
N MET A 660 52.35 -0.46 35.42
CA MET A 660 51.95 0.51 36.43
C MET A 660 52.97 1.65 36.58
N GLU A 661 54.26 1.33 36.63
CA GLU A 661 55.34 2.33 36.72
C GLU A 661 55.36 3.22 35.48
N ARG A 662 55.19 2.66 34.29
CA ARG A 662 55.08 3.43 33.04
C ARG A 662 53.90 4.39 33.08
N LEU A 663 52.74 3.95 33.59
CA LEU A 663 51.56 4.81 33.71
C LEU A 663 51.80 5.94 34.74
N LEU A 664 52.36 5.60 35.92
CA LEU A 664 52.61 6.54 37.02
C LEU A 664 53.71 7.57 36.72
N THR A 665 54.69 7.21 35.88
CA THR A 665 55.77 8.09 35.43
C THR A 665 55.40 8.91 34.20
N SER A 666 54.31 8.55 33.51
CA SER A 666 53.76 9.33 32.40
C SER A 666 52.89 10.50 32.87
N ASP A 667 52.67 11.47 31.98
CA ASP A 667 51.71 12.56 32.18
C ASP A 667 50.26 12.08 31.95
N TRP A 668 49.84 11.06 32.71
CA TRP A 668 48.55 10.41 32.56
C TRP A 668 47.39 11.39 32.80
N LEU A 669 46.51 11.48 31.80
CA LEU A 669 45.37 12.39 31.69
C LEU A 669 45.70 13.87 31.94
N LYS A 670 46.94 14.30 31.73
CA LYS A 670 47.31 15.72 31.80
C LYS A 670 47.34 16.30 30.39
N PHE A 671 46.31 17.04 30.04
CA PHE A 671 46.19 17.73 28.76
C PHE A 671 46.24 19.24 28.94
N ALA A 672 46.41 19.97 27.84
CA ALA A 672 46.42 21.45 27.85
C ALA A 672 45.09 22.03 28.37
N THR A 673 43.96 21.38 28.04
CA THR A 673 42.66 21.63 28.66
C THR A 673 42.39 20.55 29.71
N ASP A 674 42.62 20.86 30.98
CA ASP A 674 42.40 19.92 32.08
C ASP A 674 40.94 20.01 32.57
N LEU A 675 40.13 19.03 32.17
CA LEU A 675 38.75 18.90 32.62
C LEU A 675 38.69 18.41 34.08
N GLU A 676 37.63 18.80 34.81
CA GLU A 676 37.44 18.36 36.21
C GLU A 676 37.38 16.84 36.33
N GLU A 677 36.82 16.14 35.33
CA GLU A 677 36.76 14.68 35.32
C GLU A 677 38.15 14.04 35.29
N PHE A 678 39.13 14.65 34.60
CA PHE A 678 40.49 14.14 34.59
C PHE A 678 41.15 14.23 35.96
N ALA A 679 40.96 15.35 36.66
CA ALA A 679 41.45 15.51 38.03
C ALA A 679 40.82 14.47 38.97
N GLN A 680 39.50 14.23 38.87
CA GLN A 680 38.81 13.23 39.67
C GLN A 680 39.31 11.80 39.38
N LEU A 681 39.52 11.45 38.10
CA LEU A 681 40.08 10.15 37.73
C LEU A 681 41.49 9.96 38.28
N ARG A 682 42.34 10.99 38.22
CA ARG A 682 43.68 10.96 38.83
C ARG A 682 43.61 10.76 40.34
N MET A 683 42.70 11.46 41.03
CA MET A 683 42.48 11.32 42.48
C MET A 683 41.99 9.93 42.89
N LEU A 684 41.30 9.21 42.01
CA LEU A 684 40.83 7.85 42.26
C LEU A 684 41.89 6.80 41.96
N TYR A 685 42.41 6.78 40.74
CA TYR A 685 43.23 5.65 40.26
C TYR A 685 44.71 5.79 40.60
N VAL A 686 45.29 6.99 40.69
CA VAL A 686 46.73 7.14 41.00
C VAL A 686 47.06 6.64 42.40
N PRO A 687 46.34 7.05 43.48
CA PRO A 687 46.60 6.50 44.81
C PRO A 687 46.36 4.98 44.86
N ALA A 688 45.30 4.49 44.23
CA ALA A 688 44.96 3.07 44.22
C ALA A 688 46.02 2.21 43.50
N LEU A 689 46.58 2.70 42.39
CA LEU A 689 47.69 2.06 41.68
C LEU A 689 48.96 2.03 42.54
N VAL A 690 49.30 3.13 43.22
CA VAL A 690 50.48 3.19 44.12
C VAL A 690 50.34 2.19 45.27
N PHE A 691 49.18 2.13 45.93
CA PHE A 691 48.93 1.14 46.99
C PHE A 691 48.98 -0.29 46.46
N SER A 692 48.47 -0.52 45.24
CA SER A 692 48.49 -1.85 44.63
C SER A 692 49.91 -2.28 44.23
N LEU A 693 50.71 -1.36 43.69
CA LEU A 693 52.12 -1.57 43.40
C LEU A 693 52.91 -1.93 44.68
N HIS A 694 52.68 -1.20 45.77
CA HIS A 694 53.27 -1.53 47.08
C HIS A 694 52.85 -2.93 47.55
N ASN A 695 51.57 -3.27 47.42
CA ASN A 695 51.07 -4.59 47.79
C ASN A 695 51.68 -5.72 46.94
N MET A 696 51.88 -5.49 45.64
CA MET A 696 52.56 -6.43 44.74
C MET A 696 53.98 -6.69 45.23
N TYR A 697 54.79 -5.64 45.39
CA TYR A 697 56.16 -5.74 45.88
C TYR A 697 56.25 -6.42 47.26
N TYR A 698 55.32 -6.12 48.16
CA TYR A 698 55.28 -6.75 49.49
C TYR A 698 54.92 -8.24 49.42
N THR A 699 53.96 -8.60 48.58
CA THR A 699 53.48 -9.99 48.45
C THR A 699 54.51 -10.87 47.74
N THR A 700 55.27 -10.33 46.79
CA THR A 700 56.27 -11.07 46.01
C THR A 700 57.69 -11.00 46.55
N LYS A 701 57.91 -10.37 47.71
CA LYS A 701 59.24 -10.18 48.33
C LYS A 701 60.01 -11.49 48.53
N ASP A 702 59.31 -12.58 48.78
CA ASP A 702 59.89 -13.89 49.09
C ASP A 702 60.07 -14.75 47.82
N THR A 703 59.38 -14.41 46.72
CA THR A 703 59.42 -15.14 45.42
C THR A 703 60.31 -14.47 44.39
N ILE A 704 60.48 -13.15 44.47
CA ILE A 704 61.39 -12.35 43.65
C ILE A 704 62.31 -11.59 44.62
N PRO A 705 63.50 -12.13 44.93
CA PRO A 705 64.49 -11.38 45.68
C PRO A 705 64.89 -10.15 44.85
N GLY A 706 64.81 -8.98 45.46
CA GLY A 706 65.14 -7.69 44.83
C GLY A 706 66.56 -7.59 44.30
#